data_AF-A0A010QNF3-F1
#
_entry.id   AF-A0A010QNF3-F1
#
_cell.length_a   1.000
_cell.length_b   1.000
_cell.length_c   1.000
_cell.angle_alpha   90.00
_cell.angle_beta   90.00
_cell.angle_gamma   90.00
#
_symmetry.space_group_name_H-M   'P 1'
#
loop_
_entity.id
_entity.type
_entity.pdbx_description
1 polymer ?
#
loop_
_entity_poly.entity_id
_entity_poly.type
_entity_poly.pdbx_seq_one_letter_code
_entity_poly.pdbx_strand_id
1 'polypeptide(L)'
;MPPLRLWGIISAKLLGIPFLAQDRVPRVNYLGRRGALQISPSTNSDYDPSITLTVLHNQTEPSMATTTTLFRVFLRRQTPGAQGLRNRLAQHQQRRANSSSEAPKPKRAEDPIPVPNTITTIPLWQRLGPLTRAGEGYARAQRKRPLTTQFISSLVIYFCADLSAQNMSGNDYNPERTMRSLIIGAISSIPSYKWFIFLSQNFNYASRLLSLATKVVVNQVCFTPILHSYFFGMQAFLAGDNFDQIIDRIRQCVPVSIVNSCKLWPAVTAFSFSFIPMEYRSVFSGVIAVGWQTYLSFLNRQAEVVEEAEEIQERSHAVPAIASHESSKKKYLRLCTVSVDTVLTLSPVPERRQLCNPNFAPIPPSGPRPRPDHNPRILPNAEPLSAGQDRQLSSTMASICMRSCRVQSALRSARNSTTVRSRLPSNIPRRHASTGTGSSTGSQAGSGLKTGLYSVALAGSLYVSYLYVTDTRASIHALSPMLMRFAWSDAEDAHHAGTGLMKTLYDLGLHIRERDRTLAEHPALATEVYGMKLSNPIGISAGLDKHADIPDALFALGAGIVEVGGCTPRPQDGNPRPRVFRVPSLDGMINRYGLNSRGADSMAITLRERVRKFARKVGATEQEVLDGEAGVPAGSLLPGRLLAVQIAKNKETDQKDVNAVAQDYVYCVQRLARYADILVVNVSSPNTPGLRDLQATEPLTRLLSAVVQEARKVDRKVAPKVMVKVSPDEEEDAQIEGIVQAVCSSGVDGVIVGNTTNRRTGIVPQGVKLTVKEQKALQETGGYSGPAMYSRTLDLVGRYRKKLDAQTLQTGSAEEAAAIPDVDGSLSGKLHDLIEGKDTPRKVIFATGGITNGEQALKILNAGASVAMVYTGLTYGGPGTITKIKREIKDQA
;
A
#
# COMPACT_ATOMS: atom_id res chain seq x y z
N MET A 1 -9.56 4.07 28.05
CA MET A 1 -9.71 3.83 26.60
C MET A 1 -8.98 4.93 25.85
N PRO A 2 -8.10 4.66 24.88
CA PRO A 2 -7.35 5.72 24.22
C PRO A 2 -8.17 6.38 23.09
N PRO A 3 -7.93 7.68 22.81
CA PRO A 3 -8.76 8.52 21.92
C PRO A 3 -8.70 8.16 20.42
N LEU A 4 -7.92 7.15 20.03
CA LEU A 4 -7.77 6.72 18.63
C LEU A 4 -8.85 5.76 18.14
N ARG A 5 -9.66 5.17 19.03
CA ARG A 5 -10.81 4.35 18.60
C ARG A 5 -11.96 5.17 18.01
N LEU A 6 -12.04 6.46 18.35
CA LEU A 6 -13.13 7.34 17.91
C LEU A 6 -13.04 7.66 16.40
N TRP A 7 -11.81 7.80 15.87
CA TRP A 7 -11.57 8.05 14.44
C TRP A 7 -11.90 6.84 13.55
N GLY A 8 -11.70 5.62 14.05
CA GLY A 8 -12.09 4.39 13.35
C GLY A 8 -13.62 4.23 13.21
N ILE A 9 -14.37 4.71 14.21
CA ILE A 9 -15.84 4.65 14.21
C ILE A 9 -16.45 5.71 13.28
N ILE A 10 -15.84 6.91 13.21
CA ILE A 10 -16.29 7.99 12.32
C ILE A 10 -16.01 7.65 10.85
N SER A 11 -14.89 7.01 10.55
CA SER A 11 -14.52 6.62 9.18
C SER A 11 -15.40 5.49 8.61
N ALA A 12 -15.85 4.55 9.45
CA ALA A 12 -16.72 3.44 9.02
C ALA A 12 -18.15 3.89 8.67
N LYS A 13 -18.68 4.92 9.37
CA LYS A 13 -20.01 5.48 9.10
C LYS A 13 -20.08 6.31 7.81
N LEU A 14 -18.99 6.96 7.41
CA LEU A 14 -18.91 7.74 6.17
C LEU A 14 -18.81 6.86 4.90
N LEU A 15 -18.46 5.58 5.04
CA LEU A 15 -18.23 4.65 3.92
C LEU A 15 -19.29 3.55 3.77
N GLY A 16 -20.36 3.57 4.58
CA GLY A 16 -21.51 2.65 4.40
C GLY A 16 -21.20 1.16 4.57
N ILE A 17 -20.17 0.80 5.35
CA ILE A 17 -19.79 -0.60 5.59
C ILE A 17 -20.53 -1.11 6.84
N PRO A 18 -21.26 -2.25 6.79
CA PRO A 18 -21.89 -2.81 7.98
C PRO A 18 -20.83 -3.37 8.94
N PHE A 19 -20.83 -2.87 10.17
CA PHE A 19 -19.96 -3.36 11.26
C PHE A 19 -20.64 -4.56 11.91
N LEU A 20 -20.15 -5.78 11.66
CA LEU A 20 -20.58 -6.98 12.37
C LEU A 20 -20.04 -6.94 13.81
N ALA A 21 -20.96 -6.83 14.76
CA ALA A 21 -20.65 -6.94 16.19
C ALA A 21 -20.19 -8.36 16.50
N GLN A 22 -18.98 -8.50 17.06
CA GLN A 22 -18.54 -9.77 17.64
C GLN A 22 -19.36 -10.09 18.88
N ASP A 23 -20.02 -11.26 18.87
CA ASP A 23 -20.65 -11.85 20.03
C ASP A 23 -19.66 -12.05 21.18
N ARG A 24 -20.12 -11.72 22.39
CA ARG A 24 -19.38 -11.93 23.63
C ARG A 24 -19.27 -13.42 23.91
N VAL A 25 -18.04 -13.93 23.99
CA VAL A 25 -17.74 -15.24 24.58
C VAL A 25 -18.05 -15.18 26.09
N PRO A 26 -18.74 -16.18 26.67
CA PRO A 26 -19.12 -16.17 28.08
C PRO A 26 -17.91 -16.44 29.01
N ARG A 27 -17.88 -15.73 30.14
CA ARG A 27 -16.99 -16.03 31.28
C ARG A 27 -17.49 -17.30 31.98
N VAL A 28 -16.67 -18.34 32.00
CA VAL A 28 -16.85 -19.49 32.88
C VAL A 28 -16.24 -19.17 34.24
N ASN A 29 -17.08 -19.14 35.27
CA ASN A 29 -16.69 -19.11 36.68
C ASN A 29 -16.27 -20.53 37.10
N TYR A 30 -15.09 -20.69 37.70
CA TYR A 30 -14.76 -21.86 38.49
C TYR A 30 -14.81 -21.50 39.98
N LEU A 31 -15.82 -22.05 40.65
CA LEU A 31 -15.89 -22.24 42.10
C LEU A 31 -14.87 -23.31 42.50
N GLY A 32 -14.18 -23.08 43.62
CA GLY A 32 -12.94 -23.78 43.97
C GLY A 32 -13.07 -25.12 44.69
N ARG A 33 -11.92 -25.64 45.13
CA ARG A 33 -11.75 -26.44 46.35
C ARG A 33 -10.28 -26.43 46.80
N ARG A 34 -10.10 -26.26 48.11
CA ARG A 34 -8.84 -26.31 48.87
C ARG A 34 -8.46 -27.76 49.20
N GLY A 35 -7.15 -27.95 49.44
CA GLY A 35 -6.55 -29.02 50.24
C GLY A 35 -5.70 -29.97 49.39
N ALA A 36 -4.56 -30.52 49.82
CA ALA A 36 -3.64 -30.33 50.95
C ALA A 36 -2.41 -31.24 50.66
N LEU A 37 -1.35 -31.11 51.47
CA LEU A 37 -0.24 -32.07 51.69
C LEU A 37 0.98 -32.10 50.74
N GLN A 38 2.01 -31.34 51.12
CA GLN A 38 3.25 -31.81 51.79
C GLN A 38 3.85 -33.17 51.36
N ILE A 39 5.06 -33.18 50.75
CA ILE A 39 6.18 -34.11 51.03
C ILE A 39 7.52 -33.39 50.75
N SER A 40 8.47 -33.58 51.69
CA SER A 40 9.81 -33.00 51.79
C SER A 40 10.89 -33.65 50.88
N PRO A 41 12.11 -33.08 50.81
CA PRO A 41 13.20 -33.48 49.92
C PRO A 41 14.22 -34.43 50.57
N SER A 42 15.09 -35.05 49.76
CA SER A 42 16.31 -35.71 50.21
C SER A 42 17.51 -35.29 49.35
N THR A 43 18.51 -34.76 50.04
CA THR A 43 19.87 -34.40 49.64
C THR A 43 20.81 -35.61 49.65
N ASN A 44 21.91 -35.60 48.88
CA ASN A 44 23.26 -35.75 49.45
C ASN A 44 24.45 -35.58 48.47
N SER A 45 25.58 -35.27 49.11
CA SER A 45 27.01 -35.16 48.75
C SER A 45 27.44 -33.89 48.00
N ASP A 46 28.02 -32.87 48.63
CA ASP A 46 29.29 -32.74 49.41
C ASP A 46 30.57 -32.83 48.56
N TYR A 47 31.28 -31.69 48.46
CA TYR A 47 32.71 -31.56 48.79
C TYR A 47 33.12 -30.07 48.90
N ASP A 48 33.84 -29.75 49.97
CA ASP A 48 34.28 -28.42 50.46
C ASP A 48 35.85 -28.31 50.39
N PRO A 49 36.61 -27.36 51.00
CA PRO A 49 37.26 -26.24 50.31
C PRO A 49 38.75 -25.97 50.68
N SER A 50 39.25 -24.81 50.24
CA SER A 50 40.29 -23.92 50.82
C SER A 50 41.78 -24.13 50.49
N ILE A 51 42.45 -23.03 50.10
CA ILE A 51 43.77 -22.55 50.56
C ILE A 51 43.89 -21.03 50.26
N THR A 52 44.58 -20.35 51.17
CA THR A 52 44.63 -18.92 51.50
C THR A 52 45.88 -18.20 50.90
N LEU A 53 45.97 -16.87 51.15
CA LEU A 53 47.15 -15.96 51.19
C LEU A 53 47.50 -15.20 49.88
N THR A 54 47.73 -13.87 49.82
CA THR A 54 48.20 -12.89 50.82
C THR A 54 47.80 -11.43 50.47
N VAL A 55 47.53 -10.71 51.56
CA VAL A 55 47.48 -9.27 51.90
C VAL A 55 48.51 -8.34 51.19
N LEU A 56 48.10 -7.10 50.82
CA LEU A 56 48.65 -5.85 51.38
C LEU A 56 47.91 -4.56 50.93
N HIS A 57 47.57 -3.77 51.95
CA HIS A 57 47.20 -2.35 52.03
C HIS A 57 47.96 -1.42 51.05
N ASN A 58 47.50 -0.21 50.70
CA ASN A 58 47.03 0.84 51.62
C ASN A 58 46.24 1.96 50.92
N GLN A 59 45.37 2.61 51.69
CA GLN A 59 44.57 3.79 51.36
C GLN A 59 45.42 5.09 51.33
N THR A 60 44.94 6.13 50.66
CA THR A 60 44.54 7.44 51.28
C THR A 60 44.17 8.50 50.21
N GLU A 61 42.96 9.03 50.32
CA GLU A 61 42.54 10.39 49.91
C GLU A 61 43.09 11.44 50.93
N PRO A 62 42.92 12.80 50.86
CA PRO A 62 41.83 13.57 50.20
C PRO A 62 42.13 15.03 49.72
N SER A 63 41.04 15.70 49.30
CA SER A 63 40.73 17.15 49.41
C SER A 63 41.22 18.09 48.29
N MET A 64 40.63 19.27 48.01
CA MET A 64 39.27 19.83 47.99
C MET A 64 39.42 21.26 47.35
N ALA A 65 38.43 21.70 46.55
CA ALA A 65 38.07 23.12 46.27
C ALA A 65 39.09 24.01 45.46
N THR A 66 38.79 25.11 44.74
CA THR A 66 37.63 26.03 44.62
C THR A 66 37.84 26.92 43.36
N THR A 67 36.77 27.18 42.59
CA THR A 67 36.32 28.48 42.00
C THR A 67 37.26 29.39 41.17
N THR A 68 36.84 29.75 39.93
CA THR A 68 36.34 31.11 39.53
C THR A 68 36.53 31.43 38.03
N THR A 69 35.38 31.53 37.34
CA THR A 69 34.94 32.53 36.34
C THR A 69 35.95 33.29 35.45
N LEU A 70 35.77 33.20 34.12
CA LEU A 70 36.28 34.17 33.14
C LEU A 70 35.13 34.83 32.35
N PHE A 71 35.20 36.17 32.29
CA PHE A 71 34.31 37.09 31.59
C PHE A 71 34.78 37.27 30.12
N ARG A 72 33.80 37.26 29.19
CA ARG A 72 33.56 38.19 28.03
C ARG A 72 34.71 39.16 27.62
N VAL A 73 35.00 39.55 26.36
CA VAL A 73 34.20 39.67 25.12
C VAL A 73 35.07 40.27 23.97
N PHE A 74 34.74 39.86 22.73
CA PHE A 74 34.77 40.55 21.41
C PHE A 74 36.05 40.97 20.63
N LEU A 75 36.09 40.44 19.37
CA LEU A 75 36.20 41.08 18.02
C LEU A 75 37.38 42.04 17.74
N ARG A 76 38.04 42.08 16.56
CA ARG A 76 37.56 41.99 15.16
C ARG A 76 38.77 42.15 14.21
N ARG A 77 38.74 41.49 13.03
CA ARG A 77 39.25 41.90 11.67
C ARG A 77 40.75 42.27 11.53
N GLN A 78 41.50 42.01 10.45
CA GLN A 78 41.24 41.99 9.01
C GLN A 78 42.47 41.38 8.27
N THR A 79 42.25 40.65 7.18
CA THR A 79 43.19 40.25 6.10
C THR A 79 43.55 41.46 5.19
N PRO A 80 44.43 41.40 4.13
CA PRO A 80 45.09 40.26 3.46
C PRO A 80 46.58 40.47 3.01
N GLY A 81 47.25 39.41 2.52
CA GLY A 81 48.34 39.57 1.53
C GLY A 81 49.51 38.56 1.63
N ALA A 82 49.71 37.81 0.54
CA ALA A 82 50.95 37.12 0.14
C ALA A 82 51.44 35.91 0.97
N GLN A 83 50.90 34.71 0.68
CA GLN A 83 51.62 33.45 0.93
C GLN A 83 51.23 32.31 -0.05
N GLY A 84 50.94 32.69 -1.29
CA GLY A 84 50.72 31.76 -2.40
C GLY A 84 51.96 31.59 -3.27
N LEU A 85 53.07 31.06 -2.73
CA LEU A 85 54.17 30.57 -3.56
C LEU A 85 55.11 29.54 -2.89
N ARG A 86 54.94 29.22 -1.59
CA ARG A 86 55.82 28.25 -0.89
C ARG A 86 55.29 26.82 -0.75
N ASN A 87 54.01 26.54 -1.06
CA ASN A 87 53.42 25.21 -0.88
C ASN A 87 53.34 24.34 -2.16
N ARG A 88 53.88 24.79 -3.30
CA ARG A 88 53.86 24.00 -4.55
C ARG A 88 55.15 23.24 -4.87
N LEU A 89 56.20 23.38 -4.06
CA LEU A 89 57.48 22.65 -4.26
C LEU A 89 57.70 21.48 -3.30
N ALA A 90 56.88 21.31 -2.25
CA ALA A 90 57.03 20.22 -1.27
C ALA A 90 56.25 18.93 -1.60
N GLN A 91 55.36 18.93 -2.60
CA GLN A 91 54.53 17.74 -2.94
C GLN A 91 55.09 16.87 -4.08
N HIS A 92 56.18 17.26 -4.74
CA HIS A 92 56.74 16.51 -5.88
C HIS A 92 57.94 15.62 -5.54
N GLN A 93 58.50 15.69 -4.31
CA GLN A 93 59.67 14.91 -3.89
C GLN A 93 59.35 13.61 -3.12
N GLN A 94 58.10 13.39 -2.68
CA GLN A 94 57.74 12.22 -1.87
C GLN A 94 57.15 11.05 -2.68
N ARG A 95 57.05 11.19 -4.01
CA ARG A 95 56.48 10.18 -4.91
C ARG A 95 57.51 9.35 -5.70
N ARG A 96 58.82 9.48 -5.40
CA ARG A 96 59.89 8.81 -6.18
C ARG A 96 60.82 7.89 -5.39
N ALA A 97 60.56 7.62 -4.12
CA ALA A 97 61.35 6.71 -3.30
C ALA A 97 60.42 5.73 -2.59
N ASN A 98 60.13 4.58 -3.23
CA ASN A 98 59.83 3.28 -2.62
C ASN A 98 59.39 2.27 -3.71
N SER A 99 60.22 2.10 -4.74
CA SER A 99 60.06 1.01 -5.70
C SER A 99 61.42 0.37 -6.00
N SER A 100 61.84 -0.59 -5.16
CA SER A 100 62.61 -1.80 -5.54
C SER A 100 63.27 -2.46 -4.32
N SER A 101 63.22 -3.80 -4.28
CA SER A 101 64.00 -4.75 -3.46
C SER A 101 63.37 -5.27 -2.15
N GLU A 102 62.64 -6.40 -2.23
CA GLU A 102 63.03 -7.67 -1.58
C GLU A 102 61.98 -8.79 -1.83
N ALA A 103 62.46 -10.02 -1.98
CA ALA A 103 61.71 -11.30 -2.10
C ALA A 103 62.17 -12.26 -0.96
N PRO A 104 61.57 -13.46 -0.78
CA PRO A 104 60.18 -13.76 -0.41
C PRO A 104 60.10 -14.51 0.96
N LYS A 105 58.95 -14.44 1.64
CA LYS A 105 58.59 -15.31 2.81
C LYS A 105 57.18 -15.90 2.64
N PRO A 106 56.86 -17.06 3.26
CA PRO A 106 55.91 -18.03 2.71
C PRO A 106 54.45 -17.64 2.90
N LYS A 107 53.62 -18.09 1.94
CA LYS A 107 52.18 -17.81 1.80
C LYS A 107 51.39 -18.24 3.05
N ARG A 108 50.69 -17.29 3.67
CA ARG A 108 49.55 -17.53 4.57
C ARG A 108 48.27 -17.14 3.80
N ALA A 109 47.24 -17.95 3.97
CA ALA A 109 45.99 -17.96 3.19
C ALA A 109 45.38 -16.56 2.95
N GLU A 110 44.92 -16.35 1.72
CA GLU A 110 44.24 -15.14 1.26
C GLU A 110 42.96 -14.89 2.07
N ASP A 111 42.87 -13.72 2.70
CA ASP A 111 41.62 -13.19 3.23
C ASP A 111 40.66 -12.86 2.07
N PRO A 112 39.38 -13.27 2.13
CA PRO A 112 38.43 -13.00 1.07
C PRO A 112 38.11 -11.49 0.97
N ILE A 113 38.12 -11.01 -0.27
CA ILE A 113 37.77 -9.66 -0.71
C ILE A 113 36.46 -9.19 -0.03
N PRO A 114 36.41 -8.01 0.62
CA PRO A 114 35.19 -7.53 1.22
C PRO A 114 34.17 -7.14 0.14
N VAL A 115 33.09 -7.92 0.04
CA VAL A 115 31.93 -7.64 -0.80
C VAL A 115 31.14 -6.48 -0.16
N PRO A 116 30.81 -5.37 -0.86
CA PRO A 116 30.04 -4.29 -0.27
C PRO A 116 28.55 -4.69 -0.17
N ASN A 117 28.19 -5.40 0.90
CA ASN A 117 26.80 -5.58 1.30
C ASN A 117 26.39 -4.42 2.21
N THR A 118 26.03 -3.29 1.62
CA THR A 118 25.25 -2.27 2.33
C THR A 118 24.24 -1.67 1.36
N ILE A 119 23.10 -2.33 1.22
CA ILE A 119 21.93 -1.74 0.56
C ILE A 119 21.48 -0.58 1.45
N THR A 120 21.80 0.64 1.06
CA THR A 120 21.29 1.85 1.71
C THR A 120 19.79 1.93 1.47
N THR A 121 19.00 1.88 2.54
CA THR A 121 17.56 2.10 2.45
C THR A 121 17.32 3.56 2.06
N ILE A 122 16.86 3.76 0.82
CA ILE A 122 16.53 5.09 0.30
C ILE A 122 15.47 5.73 1.21
N PRO A 123 15.74 6.90 1.82
CA PRO A 123 14.79 7.62 2.67
C PRO A 123 13.45 7.89 1.97
N LEU A 124 12.37 7.95 2.75
CA LEU A 124 10.99 8.03 2.25
C LEU A 124 10.76 9.17 1.26
N TRP A 125 11.36 10.34 1.49
CA TRP A 125 11.22 11.49 0.61
C TRP A 125 11.92 11.32 -0.74
N GLN A 126 12.91 10.44 -0.87
CA GLN A 126 13.59 10.13 -2.14
C GLN A 126 12.78 9.19 -3.04
N ARG A 127 11.66 8.65 -2.55
CA ARG A 127 10.75 7.75 -3.29
C ARG A 127 9.57 8.46 -3.97
N LEU A 128 9.47 9.80 -3.86
CA LEU A 128 8.33 10.61 -4.36
C LEU A 128 8.57 11.30 -5.72
N GLY A 129 9.65 10.94 -6.44
CA GLY A 129 9.92 11.34 -7.84
C GLY A 129 9.86 12.85 -8.12
N PRO A 130 8.83 13.39 -8.81
CA PRO A 130 8.72 14.83 -9.11
C PRO A 130 8.62 15.73 -7.87
N LEU A 131 7.87 15.29 -6.84
CA LEU A 131 7.77 16.01 -5.56
C LEU A 131 9.10 15.98 -4.81
N THR A 132 9.85 14.88 -4.93
CA THR A 132 11.24 14.80 -4.44
C THR A 132 12.10 15.84 -5.13
N ARG A 133 12.05 15.96 -6.46
CA ARG A 133 12.88 16.94 -7.20
C ARG A 133 12.55 18.38 -6.84
N ALA A 134 11.27 18.71 -6.67
CA ALA A 134 10.83 20.04 -6.23
C ALA A 134 11.22 20.31 -4.77
N GLY A 135 11.00 19.35 -3.88
CA GLY A 135 11.42 19.43 -2.47
C GLY A 135 12.94 19.55 -2.32
N GLU A 136 13.70 18.76 -3.06
CA GLU A 136 15.16 18.86 -3.13
C GLU A 136 15.62 20.19 -3.72
N GLY A 137 14.91 20.72 -4.72
CA GLY A 137 15.15 22.06 -5.27
C GLY A 137 15.00 23.14 -4.21
N TYR A 138 13.89 23.10 -3.47
CA TYR A 138 13.66 23.99 -2.34
C TYR A 138 14.72 23.79 -1.23
N ALA A 139 15.06 22.56 -0.86
CA ALA A 139 16.10 22.30 0.15
C ALA A 139 17.49 22.78 -0.29
N ARG A 140 17.84 22.62 -1.56
CA ARG A 140 19.07 23.18 -2.13
C ARG A 140 19.06 24.71 -2.07
N ALA A 141 17.95 25.36 -2.43
CA ALA A 141 17.79 26.80 -2.32
C ALA A 141 17.90 27.28 -0.87
N GLN A 142 17.21 26.59 0.05
CA GLN A 142 17.19 26.87 1.48
C GLN A 142 18.57 26.71 2.13
N ARG A 143 19.38 25.72 1.71
CA ARG A 143 20.76 25.56 2.17
C ARG A 143 21.71 26.61 1.59
N LYS A 144 21.54 26.94 0.30
CA LYS A 144 22.43 27.88 -0.42
C LYS A 144 22.18 29.34 -0.05
N ARG A 145 20.91 29.74 0.07
CA ARG A 145 20.45 31.10 0.35
C ARG A 145 19.27 31.07 1.33
N PRO A 146 19.51 30.78 2.61
CA PRO A 146 18.44 30.59 3.59
C PRO A 146 17.56 31.83 3.75
N LEU A 147 18.14 33.02 3.89
CA LEU A 147 17.38 34.25 4.12
C LEU A 147 16.52 34.63 2.91
N THR A 148 17.08 34.57 1.71
CA THR A 148 16.35 34.85 0.46
C THR A 148 15.23 33.86 0.22
N THR A 149 15.49 32.56 0.45
CA THR A 149 14.49 31.51 0.26
C THR A 149 13.34 31.66 1.25
N GLN A 150 13.64 32.04 2.50
CA GLN A 150 12.62 32.33 3.50
C GLN A 150 11.78 33.55 3.15
N PHE A 151 12.42 34.64 2.74
CA PHE A 151 11.72 35.85 2.30
C PHE A 151 10.73 35.56 1.16
N ILE A 152 11.19 34.89 0.09
CA ILE A 152 10.34 34.54 -1.06
C ILE A 152 9.22 33.58 -0.64
N SER A 153 9.53 32.56 0.16
CA SER A 153 8.53 31.59 0.63
C SER A 153 7.45 32.26 1.47
N SER A 154 7.83 33.20 2.35
CA SER A 154 6.87 33.95 3.16
C SER A 154 5.95 34.82 2.31
N LEU A 155 6.44 35.46 1.24
CA LEU A 155 5.59 36.21 0.31
C LEU A 155 4.54 35.29 -0.34
N VAL A 156 4.95 34.11 -0.82
CA VAL A 156 4.03 33.14 -1.41
C VAL A 156 3.00 32.64 -0.39
N ILE A 157 3.44 32.31 0.82
CA ILE A 157 2.55 31.84 1.89
C ILE A 157 1.50 32.91 2.24
N TYR A 158 1.92 34.15 2.45
CA TYR A 158 1.01 35.24 2.84
C TYR A 158 0.08 35.66 1.69
N PHE A 159 0.55 35.59 0.44
CA PHE A 159 -0.29 35.76 -0.74
C PHE A 159 -1.40 34.70 -0.78
N CYS A 160 -1.05 33.42 -0.69
CA CYS A 160 -2.00 32.32 -0.72
C CYS A 160 -2.97 32.35 0.48
N ALA A 161 -2.48 32.68 1.67
CA ALA A 161 -3.29 32.79 2.87
C ALA A 161 -4.33 33.91 2.75
N ASP A 162 -3.91 35.07 2.26
CA ASP A 162 -4.80 36.22 2.10
C ASP A 162 -5.82 35.98 0.99
N LEU A 163 -5.39 35.49 -0.18
CA LEU A 163 -6.26 35.15 -1.31
C LEU A 163 -7.32 34.12 -0.90
N SER A 164 -6.92 33.09 -0.14
CA SER A 164 -7.85 32.07 0.37
C SER A 164 -8.86 32.66 1.34
N ALA A 165 -8.43 33.53 2.27
CA ALA A 165 -9.32 34.20 3.21
C ALA A 165 -10.32 35.14 2.49
N GLN A 166 -9.87 35.94 1.52
CA GLN A 166 -10.76 36.83 0.76
C GLN A 166 -11.79 36.05 -0.07
N ASN A 167 -11.40 34.92 -0.65
CA ASN A 167 -12.34 34.08 -1.39
C ASN A 167 -13.43 33.49 -0.49
N MET A 168 -13.16 33.30 0.80
CA MET A 168 -14.13 32.78 1.75
C MET A 168 -15.04 33.85 2.35
N SER A 169 -14.66 35.13 2.38
CA SER A 169 -15.48 36.20 2.97
C SER A 169 -16.71 36.56 2.12
N GLY A 170 -16.73 36.19 0.83
CA GLY A 170 -17.86 36.49 -0.05
C GLY A 170 -17.91 37.94 -0.56
N ASN A 171 -16.93 38.76 -0.19
CA ASN A 171 -16.74 40.13 -0.66
C ASN A 171 -15.86 40.18 -1.93
N ASP A 172 -15.91 41.29 -2.65
CA ASP A 172 -15.03 41.53 -3.80
C ASP A 172 -13.55 41.56 -3.37
N TYR A 173 -12.68 41.11 -4.27
CA TYR A 173 -11.24 41.05 -4.02
C TYR A 173 -10.64 42.44 -3.76
N ASN A 174 -9.96 42.58 -2.63
CA ASN A 174 -9.27 43.79 -2.19
C ASN A 174 -7.72 43.62 -2.33
N PRO A 175 -7.10 44.25 -3.34
CA PRO A 175 -5.65 44.15 -3.56
C PRO A 175 -4.82 44.87 -2.49
N GLU A 176 -5.35 45.92 -1.89
CA GLU A 176 -4.66 46.67 -0.83
C GLU A 176 -4.48 45.79 0.42
N ARG A 177 -5.49 45.00 0.78
CA ARG A 177 -5.40 44.00 1.86
C ARG A 177 -4.30 42.97 1.58
N THR A 178 -4.22 42.48 0.35
CA THR A 178 -3.15 41.55 -0.06
C THR A 178 -1.78 42.19 0.07
N MET A 179 -1.61 43.45 -0.34
CA MET A 179 -0.34 44.17 -0.21
C MET A 179 0.09 44.31 1.25
N ARG A 180 -0.84 44.65 2.16
CA ARG A 180 -0.56 44.72 3.61
C ARG A 180 -0.12 43.36 4.15
N SER A 181 -0.79 42.28 3.77
CA SER A 181 -0.44 40.90 4.14
C SER A 181 0.98 40.52 3.67
N LEU A 182 1.35 40.89 2.45
CA LEU A 182 2.70 40.65 1.91
C LEU A 182 3.77 41.41 2.70
N ILE A 183 3.53 42.68 3.07
CA ILE A 183 4.46 43.48 3.88
C ILE A 183 4.66 42.82 5.26
N ILE A 184 3.58 42.38 5.90
CA ILE A 184 3.62 41.70 7.21
C ILE A 184 4.44 40.41 7.14
N GLY A 185 4.23 39.61 6.09
CA GLY A 185 4.97 38.37 5.85
C GLY A 185 6.45 38.61 5.54
N ALA A 186 6.75 39.65 4.75
CA ALA A 186 8.12 40.03 4.38
C ALA A 186 8.96 40.37 5.62
N ILE A 187 8.44 41.25 6.50
CA ILE A 187 9.15 41.72 7.70
C ILE A 187 9.31 40.58 8.74
N SER A 188 8.31 39.73 8.91
CA SER A 188 8.36 38.63 9.89
C SER A 188 9.13 37.39 9.42
N SER A 189 9.45 37.28 8.13
CA SER A 189 10.11 36.11 7.52
C SER A 189 11.45 35.74 8.19
N ILE A 190 12.37 36.69 8.31
CA ILE A 190 13.72 36.46 8.86
C ILE A 190 13.68 36.24 10.39
N PRO A 191 12.97 37.07 11.19
CA PRO A 191 12.84 36.83 12.63
C PRO A 191 12.23 35.45 12.94
N SER A 192 11.16 35.08 12.24
CA SER A 192 10.50 33.77 12.43
C SER A 192 11.43 32.62 12.09
N TYR A 193 12.18 32.72 10.99
CA TYR A 193 13.16 31.71 10.62
C TYR A 193 14.28 31.56 11.67
N LYS A 194 14.83 32.69 12.16
CA LYS A 194 15.86 32.67 13.21
C LYS A 194 15.34 32.09 14.52
N TRP A 195 14.07 32.31 14.86
CA TRP A 195 13.44 31.73 16.03
C TRP A 195 13.39 30.19 15.96
N PHE A 196 12.98 29.63 14.83
CA PHE A 196 12.97 28.17 14.66
C PHE A 196 14.37 27.54 14.65
N ILE A 197 15.40 28.27 14.18
CA ILE A 197 16.80 27.85 14.34
C ILE A 197 17.18 27.86 15.82
N PHE A 198 16.87 28.92 16.55
CA PHE A 198 17.14 29.05 17.97
C PHE A 198 16.53 27.88 18.76
N LEU A 199 15.24 27.58 18.58
CA LEU A 199 14.59 26.43 19.21
C LEU A 199 15.17 25.07 18.77
N SER A 200 15.72 24.98 17.57
CA SER A 200 16.35 23.75 17.10
C SER A 200 17.70 23.50 17.79
N GLN A 201 18.48 24.56 18.00
CA GLN A 201 19.82 24.51 18.58
C GLN A 201 19.80 24.46 20.11
N ASN A 202 18.76 24.99 20.74
CA ASN A 202 18.61 25.07 22.19
C ASN A 202 17.58 24.04 22.71
N PHE A 203 17.59 23.76 24.02
CA PHE A 203 16.66 22.82 24.67
C PHE A 203 16.77 21.35 24.17
N ASN A 204 17.99 20.88 23.91
CA ASN A 204 18.30 19.51 23.50
C ASN A 204 18.79 18.68 24.71
N TYR A 205 17.85 18.14 25.49
CA TYR A 205 18.12 17.31 26.67
C TYR A 205 18.27 15.82 26.32
N ALA A 206 18.78 15.02 27.26
CA ALA A 206 18.91 13.57 27.09
C ALA A 206 17.55 12.87 26.81
N SER A 207 16.45 13.38 27.39
CA SER A 207 15.10 12.90 27.09
C SER A 207 14.54 13.61 25.86
N ARG A 208 14.13 12.80 24.86
CA ARG A 208 13.47 13.29 23.64
C ARG A 208 12.12 13.94 23.94
N LEU A 209 11.36 13.37 24.88
CA LEU A 209 10.07 13.92 25.28
C LEU A 209 10.23 15.27 25.99
N LEU A 210 11.22 15.38 26.88
CA LEU A 210 11.52 16.64 27.58
C LEU A 210 11.97 17.72 26.60
N SER A 211 12.89 17.40 25.69
CA SER A 211 13.36 18.32 24.64
C SER A 211 12.22 18.84 23.78
N LEU A 212 11.32 17.95 23.37
CA LEU A 212 10.17 18.32 22.55
C LEU A 212 9.16 19.18 23.34
N ALA A 213 8.83 18.76 24.56
CA ALA A 213 7.90 19.48 25.43
C ALA A 213 8.41 20.89 25.74
N THR A 214 9.69 21.04 26.11
CA THR A 214 10.28 22.36 26.39
C THR A 214 10.24 23.27 25.16
N LYS A 215 10.57 22.77 23.96
CA LYS A 215 10.52 23.56 22.73
C LYS A 215 9.10 24.02 22.40
N VAL A 216 8.11 23.16 22.58
CA VAL A 216 6.69 23.51 22.38
C VAL A 216 6.26 24.57 23.39
N VAL A 217 6.58 24.39 24.67
CA VAL A 217 6.23 25.36 25.73
C VAL A 217 6.89 26.71 25.49
N VAL A 218 8.20 26.75 25.22
CA VAL A 218 8.92 28.00 24.94
C VAL A 218 8.39 28.69 23.69
N ASN A 219 8.01 27.94 22.64
CA ASN A 219 7.39 28.52 21.45
C ASN A 219 6.02 29.15 21.76
N GLN A 220 5.20 28.49 22.58
CA GLN A 220 3.88 28.99 22.95
C GLN A 220 3.94 30.18 23.90
N VAL A 221 4.86 30.18 24.86
CA VAL A 221 4.96 31.23 25.88
C VAL A 221 5.69 32.48 25.36
N CYS A 222 6.72 32.33 24.53
CA CYS A 222 7.55 33.46 24.12
C CYS A 222 7.20 33.94 22.71
N PHE A 223 7.18 33.05 21.73
CA PHE A 223 7.07 33.45 20.33
C PHE A 223 5.66 33.80 19.91
N THR A 224 4.69 33.00 20.34
CA THR A 224 3.29 33.17 19.95
C THR A 224 2.73 34.54 20.36
N PRO A 225 2.93 35.04 21.60
CA PRO A 225 2.45 36.37 21.98
C PRO A 225 3.13 37.50 21.22
N ILE A 226 4.44 37.40 20.99
CA ILE A 226 5.22 38.40 20.24
C ILE A 226 4.75 38.45 18.79
N LEU A 227 4.65 37.29 18.13
CA LEU A 227 4.25 37.20 16.74
C LEU A 227 2.81 37.68 16.53
N HIS A 228 1.89 37.34 17.43
CA HIS A 228 0.49 37.76 17.33
C HIS A 228 0.33 39.25 17.58
N SER A 229 1.05 39.81 18.56
CA SER A 229 1.06 41.26 18.81
C SER A 229 1.60 42.04 17.62
N TYR A 230 2.68 41.55 17.01
CA TYR A 230 3.22 42.09 15.77
C TYR A 230 2.20 41.98 14.63
N PHE A 231 1.56 40.82 14.44
CA PHE A 231 0.63 40.59 13.34
C PHE A 231 -0.59 41.52 13.43
N PHE A 232 -1.28 41.54 14.57
CA PHE A 232 -2.46 42.41 14.75
C PHE A 232 -2.10 43.89 14.78
N GLY A 233 -0.97 44.24 15.40
CA GLY A 233 -0.49 45.63 15.42
C GLY A 233 -0.13 46.14 14.03
N MET A 234 0.57 45.33 13.23
CA MET A 234 0.94 45.71 11.87
C MET A 234 -0.25 45.72 10.90
N GLN A 235 -1.23 44.82 11.07
CA GLN A 235 -2.49 44.89 10.33
C GLN A 235 -3.23 46.21 10.60
N ALA A 236 -3.31 46.62 11.87
CA ALA A 236 -3.95 47.86 12.29
C ALA A 236 -3.21 49.10 11.76
N PHE A 237 -1.89 49.12 11.94
CA PHE A 237 -1.02 50.20 11.49
C PHE A 237 -1.09 50.40 9.97
N LEU A 238 -0.97 49.32 9.19
CA LEU A 238 -1.06 49.39 7.73
C LEU A 238 -2.48 49.68 7.23
N ALA A 239 -3.50 49.53 8.09
CA ALA A 239 -4.87 49.96 7.79
C ALA A 239 -5.13 51.44 8.06
N GLY A 240 -4.17 52.16 8.66
CA GLY A 240 -4.28 53.59 8.97
C GLY A 240 -4.87 53.90 10.35
N ASP A 241 -4.97 52.90 11.24
CA ASP A 241 -5.45 53.11 12.61
C ASP A 241 -4.48 54.02 13.41
N ASN A 242 -5.02 54.84 14.32
CA ASN A 242 -4.20 55.64 15.22
C ASN A 242 -3.60 54.79 16.37
N PHE A 243 -2.65 55.34 17.12
CA PHE A 243 -1.90 54.58 18.13
C PHE A 243 -2.80 53.93 19.21
N ASP A 244 -3.83 54.63 19.68
CA ASP A 244 -4.74 54.12 20.69
C ASP A 244 -5.59 52.95 20.15
N GLN A 245 -6.06 53.06 18.90
CA GLN A 245 -6.79 52.00 18.22
C GLN A 245 -5.93 50.74 17.99
N ILE A 246 -4.65 50.93 17.65
CA ILE A 246 -3.69 49.81 17.50
C ILE A 246 -3.52 49.08 18.83
N ILE A 247 -3.32 49.82 19.94
CA ILE A 247 -3.18 49.23 21.27
C ILE A 247 -4.45 48.49 21.69
N ASP A 248 -5.62 49.09 21.46
CA ASP A 248 -6.89 48.45 21.81
C ASP A 248 -7.12 47.17 21.01
N ARG A 249 -6.78 47.15 19.72
CA ARG A 249 -6.86 45.95 18.87
C ARG A 249 -5.92 44.84 19.35
N ILE A 250 -4.69 45.18 19.76
CA ILE A 250 -3.76 44.21 20.35
C ILE A 250 -4.33 43.64 21.65
N ARG A 251 -4.81 44.50 22.56
CA ARG A 251 -5.38 44.09 23.86
C ARG A 251 -6.57 43.14 23.71
N GLN A 252 -7.41 43.35 22.71
CA GLN A 252 -8.61 42.55 22.50
C GLN A 252 -8.31 41.24 21.77
N CYS A 253 -7.45 41.25 20.75
CA CYS A 253 -7.31 40.11 19.85
C CYS A 253 -6.19 39.15 20.21
N VAL A 254 -5.10 39.62 20.82
CA VAL A 254 -3.95 38.76 21.14
C VAL A 254 -4.31 37.67 22.17
N PRO A 255 -4.97 37.96 23.32
CA PRO A 255 -5.29 36.93 24.31
C PRO A 255 -6.13 35.79 23.73
N VAL A 256 -7.14 36.14 22.94
CA VAL A 256 -8.04 35.15 22.34
C VAL A 256 -7.33 34.34 21.26
N SER A 257 -6.52 35.01 20.45
CA SER A 257 -5.72 34.34 19.42
C SER A 257 -4.70 33.37 20.02
N ILE A 258 -4.12 33.66 21.19
CA ILE A 258 -3.23 32.74 21.92
C ILE A 258 -3.99 31.49 22.39
N VAL A 259 -5.17 31.66 23.01
CA VAL A 259 -6.00 30.52 23.46
C VAL A 259 -6.37 29.62 22.29
N ASN A 260 -6.77 30.20 21.16
CA ASN A 260 -7.06 29.45 19.94
C ASN A 260 -5.81 28.82 19.32
N SER A 261 -4.66 29.48 19.43
CA SER A 261 -3.38 28.93 18.96
C SER A 261 -3.03 27.63 19.67
N CYS A 262 -3.27 27.56 20.98
CA CYS A 262 -3.02 26.36 21.80
C CYS A 262 -3.83 25.12 21.37
N LYS A 263 -4.92 25.28 20.61
CA LYS A 263 -5.74 24.15 20.12
C LYS A 263 -5.05 23.36 19.00
N LEU A 264 -4.20 24.01 18.21
CA LEU A 264 -3.61 23.44 17.00
C LEU A 264 -2.07 23.48 17.01
N TRP A 265 -1.49 24.63 17.33
CA TRP A 265 -0.07 24.89 17.13
C TRP A 265 0.88 24.08 18.03
N PRO A 266 0.53 23.66 19.27
CA PRO A 266 1.38 22.76 20.03
C PRO A 266 1.60 21.41 19.32
N ALA A 267 0.55 20.83 18.73
CA ALA A 267 0.64 19.59 17.98
C ALA A 267 1.43 19.76 16.68
N VAL A 268 1.19 20.86 15.95
CA VAL A 268 1.93 21.20 14.72
C VAL A 268 3.41 21.42 15.02
N THR A 269 3.73 22.11 16.10
CA THR A 269 5.11 22.35 16.55
C THR A 269 5.79 21.04 16.94
N ALA A 270 5.12 20.21 17.73
CA ALA A 270 5.64 18.90 18.13
C ALA A 270 5.91 18.00 16.92
N PHE A 271 5.00 17.99 15.94
CA PHE A 271 5.14 17.25 14.69
C PHE A 271 6.31 17.78 13.85
N SER A 272 6.41 19.09 13.68
CA SER A 272 7.47 19.77 12.92
C SER A 272 8.86 19.43 13.47
N PHE A 273 9.05 19.47 14.80
CA PHE A 273 10.32 19.12 15.42
C PHE A 273 10.64 17.63 15.42
N SER A 274 9.62 16.76 15.35
CA SER A 274 9.80 15.30 15.36
C SER A 274 10.05 14.70 13.99
N PHE A 275 9.40 15.23 12.94
CA PHE A 275 9.33 14.55 11.64
C PHE A 275 9.77 15.40 10.45
N ILE A 276 9.84 16.73 10.59
CA ILE A 276 10.16 17.62 9.48
C ILE A 276 11.63 18.06 9.57
N PRO A 277 12.46 17.81 8.52
CA PRO A 277 13.82 18.34 8.47
C PRO A 277 13.83 19.87 8.53
N MET A 278 14.86 20.45 9.12
CA MET A 278 14.94 21.88 9.44
C MET A 278 14.66 22.78 8.22
N GLU A 279 15.10 22.36 7.04
CA GLU A 279 14.95 23.11 5.79
C GLU A 279 13.47 23.34 5.43
N TYR A 280 12.60 22.38 5.73
CA TYR A 280 11.19 22.37 5.33
C TYR A 280 10.24 22.93 6.38
N ARG A 281 10.69 23.14 7.63
CA ARG A 281 9.81 23.50 8.76
C ARG A 281 9.02 24.78 8.53
N SER A 282 9.64 25.79 7.91
CA SER A 282 8.98 27.07 7.63
C SER A 282 7.87 26.93 6.60
N VAL A 283 8.12 26.21 5.49
CA VAL A 283 7.10 25.94 4.47
C VAL A 283 5.99 25.04 5.02
N PHE A 284 6.33 24.02 5.81
CA PHE A 284 5.35 23.18 6.49
C PHE A 284 4.42 24.02 7.39
N SER A 285 4.97 24.84 8.28
CA SER A 285 4.19 25.74 9.12
C SER A 285 3.38 26.74 8.29
N GLY A 286 3.94 27.22 7.17
CA GLY A 286 3.26 28.12 6.23
C GLY A 286 2.02 27.52 5.57
N VAL A 287 2.09 26.26 5.14
CA VAL A 287 0.93 25.54 4.57
C VAL A 287 -0.18 25.39 5.61
N ILE A 288 0.18 25.03 6.84
CA ILE A 288 -0.80 24.97 7.94
C ILE A 288 -1.38 26.35 8.23
N ALA A 289 -0.57 27.42 8.17
CA ALA A 289 -1.03 28.79 8.37
C ALA A 289 -2.04 29.26 7.29
N VAL A 290 -1.86 28.86 6.03
CA VAL A 290 -2.84 29.13 4.95
C VAL A 290 -4.19 28.49 5.29
N GLY A 291 -4.18 27.22 5.69
CA GLY A 291 -5.39 26.52 6.12
C GLY A 291 -6.04 27.15 7.35
N TRP A 292 -5.22 27.56 8.32
CA TRP A 292 -5.67 28.23 9.55
C TRP A 292 -6.34 29.59 9.25
N GLN A 293 -5.74 30.42 8.39
CA GLN A 293 -6.33 31.70 7.97
C GLN A 293 -7.65 31.52 7.22
N THR A 294 -7.72 30.50 6.36
CA THR A 294 -8.94 30.14 5.63
C THR A 294 -10.06 29.72 6.60
N TYR A 295 -9.71 28.88 7.58
CA TYR A 295 -10.65 28.40 8.59
C TYR A 295 -11.18 29.53 9.48
N LEU A 296 -10.31 30.44 9.95
CA LEU A 296 -10.74 31.61 10.73
C LEU A 296 -11.65 32.53 9.91
N SER A 297 -11.33 32.75 8.63
CA SER A 297 -12.19 33.56 7.74
C SER A 297 -13.56 32.93 7.52
N PHE A 298 -13.63 31.59 7.44
CA PHE A 298 -14.89 30.86 7.34
C PHE A 298 -15.73 30.97 8.61
N LEU A 299 -15.13 30.81 9.79
CA LEU A 299 -15.83 30.96 11.07
C LEU A 299 -16.36 32.39 11.26
N ASN A 300 -15.57 33.40 10.90
CA ASN A 300 -16.00 34.79 10.98
C ASN A 300 -17.21 35.06 10.08
N ARG A 301 -17.22 34.53 8.85
CA ARG A 301 -18.38 34.64 7.96
C ARG A 301 -19.62 33.94 8.52
N GLN A 302 -19.46 32.77 9.15
CA GLN A 302 -20.60 32.10 9.78
C GLN A 302 -21.17 32.94 10.93
N ALA A 303 -20.32 33.57 11.73
CA ALA A 303 -20.75 34.48 12.78
C ALA A 303 -21.48 35.72 12.21
N GLU A 304 -20.96 36.33 11.14
CA GLU A 304 -21.60 37.46 10.45
C GLU A 304 -22.99 37.09 9.92
N VAL A 305 -23.16 35.91 9.32
CA VAL A 305 -24.47 35.43 8.83
C VAL A 305 -25.46 35.18 9.97
N VAL A 306 -24.98 34.67 11.11
CA VAL A 306 -25.82 34.49 12.30
C VAL A 306 -26.23 35.84 12.88
N GLU A 307 -25.31 36.83 12.93
CA GLU A 307 -25.62 38.18 13.39
C GLU A 307 -26.60 38.90 12.44
N GLU A 308 -26.45 38.77 11.12
CA GLU A 308 -27.43 39.29 10.16
C GLU A 308 -28.79 38.62 10.36
N ALA A 309 -28.84 37.31 10.63
CA ALA A 309 -30.08 36.61 10.93
C ALA A 309 -30.71 37.06 12.26
N GLU A 310 -29.90 37.28 13.30
CA GLU A 310 -30.32 37.82 14.60
C GLU A 310 -30.80 39.27 14.47
N GLU A 311 -30.13 40.13 13.71
CA GLU A 311 -30.53 41.52 13.46
C GLU A 311 -31.82 41.60 12.62
N ILE A 312 -31.99 40.71 11.64
CA ILE A 312 -33.24 40.59 10.87
C ILE A 312 -34.37 40.11 11.79
N GLN A 313 -34.08 39.20 12.72
CA GLN A 313 -35.05 38.71 13.69
C GLN A 313 -35.40 39.77 14.74
N GLU A 314 -34.44 40.55 15.24
CA GLU A 314 -34.67 41.68 16.15
C GLU A 314 -35.45 42.82 15.44
N ARG A 315 -35.14 43.14 14.17
CA ARG A 315 -35.93 44.09 13.37
C ARG A 315 -37.36 43.61 13.11
N SER A 316 -37.59 42.30 13.05
CA SER A 316 -38.94 41.75 12.91
C SER A 316 -39.75 41.77 14.22
N HIS A 317 -39.10 41.94 15.38
CA HIS A 317 -39.71 41.91 16.70
C HIS A 317 -39.71 43.24 17.48
N ALA A 318 -39.11 44.33 16.98
CA ALA A 318 -38.97 45.58 17.72
C ALA A 318 -40.01 46.68 17.36
N VAL A 319 -40.82 47.07 18.36
CA VAL A 319 -41.47 48.40 18.51
C VAL A 319 -40.41 49.35 19.11
N PRO A 320 -40.36 50.66 18.76
CA PRO A 320 -39.16 51.45 18.99
C PRO A 320 -38.98 51.85 20.45
N ALA A 321 -37.81 51.57 21.02
CA ALA A 321 -37.29 52.23 22.21
C ALA A 321 -35.84 52.68 21.97
N ILE A 322 -35.54 53.85 22.54
CA ILE A 322 -34.46 54.77 22.24
C ILE A 322 -33.06 54.19 22.55
N ALA A 323 -32.12 54.56 21.70
CA ALA A 323 -30.72 54.18 21.71
C ALA A 323 -29.97 54.48 23.02
N SER A 324 -29.06 53.57 23.38
CA SER A 324 -27.85 53.90 24.12
C SER A 324 -26.62 53.26 23.47
N HIS A 325 -25.54 54.04 23.48
CA HIS A 325 -24.28 53.84 22.79
C HIS A 325 -23.50 52.63 23.35
N GLU A 326 -23.71 51.42 22.82
CA GLU A 326 -22.87 50.25 23.18
C GLU A 326 -22.56 49.29 22.02
N SER A 327 -22.71 49.74 20.77
CA SER A 327 -22.52 48.87 19.59
C SER A 327 -21.05 48.65 19.18
N SER A 328 -20.16 49.64 19.37
CA SER A 328 -18.76 49.52 18.91
C SER A 328 -17.88 48.59 19.76
N LYS A 329 -18.18 48.33 21.04
CA LYS A 329 -17.34 47.43 21.86
C LYS A 329 -17.64 45.94 21.63
N LYS A 330 -18.88 45.58 21.27
CA LYS A 330 -19.29 44.18 21.00
C LYS A 330 -18.76 43.65 19.67
N LYS A 331 -18.72 44.49 18.63
CA LYS A 331 -18.27 44.11 17.29
C LYS A 331 -16.77 43.74 17.23
N TYR A 332 -15.93 44.44 18.01
CA TYR A 332 -14.49 44.16 18.06
C TYR A 332 -14.12 42.97 18.97
N LEU A 333 -14.90 42.70 20.03
CA LEU A 333 -14.64 41.58 20.95
C LEU A 333 -15.02 40.20 20.37
N ARG A 334 -16.00 40.14 19.45
CA ARG A 334 -16.49 38.89 18.83
C ARG A 334 -15.72 38.43 17.60
N LEU A 335 -15.13 39.35 16.84
CA LEU A 335 -14.20 39.03 15.73
C LEU A 335 -12.96 38.24 16.17
N CYS A 336 -12.66 38.25 17.47
CA CYS A 336 -11.51 37.58 18.05
C CYS A 336 -11.88 36.29 18.82
N THR A 337 -13.14 36.08 19.23
CA THR A 337 -13.62 34.90 19.99
C THR A 337 -14.54 33.98 19.17
N VAL A 338 -13.97 32.92 18.57
CA VAL A 338 -14.75 31.72 18.22
C VAL A 338 -14.24 30.54 19.05
N SER A 339 -15.00 30.13 20.06
CA SER A 339 -14.79 28.85 20.76
C SER A 339 -15.58 27.74 20.08
N VAL A 340 -15.04 26.53 20.08
CA VAL A 340 -15.58 25.34 19.38
C VAL A 340 -16.51 24.54 20.30
N ASP A 341 -17.07 25.17 21.35
CA ASP A 341 -17.84 24.45 22.36
C ASP A 341 -19.34 24.33 22.05
N THR A 342 -19.82 24.92 20.95
CA THR A 342 -21.26 25.01 20.65
C THR A 342 -21.84 23.81 19.89
N VAL A 343 -21.06 22.75 19.58
CA VAL A 343 -21.56 21.61 18.77
C VAL A 343 -21.81 20.33 19.59
N LEU A 344 -21.57 20.32 20.91
CA LEU A 344 -21.70 19.10 21.73
C LEU A 344 -22.48 19.27 23.05
N THR A 345 -23.53 20.08 23.06
CA THR A 345 -24.51 20.12 24.16
C THR A 345 -25.94 20.07 23.65
N LEU A 346 -26.41 18.87 23.30
CA LEU A 346 -27.83 18.56 23.43
C LEU A 346 -28.06 18.20 24.90
N SER A 347 -28.66 19.14 25.63
CA SER A 347 -29.22 18.90 26.97
C SER A 347 -30.63 19.51 27.06
N PRO A 348 -31.47 18.95 27.95
CA PRO A 348 -32.88 18.73 27.71
C PRO A 348 -33.78 19.92 28.06
N VAL A 349 -34.95 19.95 27.43
CA VAL A 349 -36.06 20.86 27.70
C VAL A 349 -36.54 20.70 29.17
N PRO A 350 -36.71 21.79 29.94
CA PRO A 350 -37.19 21.70 31.31
C PRO A 350 -38.73 21.77 31.39
N GLU A 351 -39.30 20.86 32.17
CA GLU A 351 -40.64 20.97 32.74
C GLU A 351 -40.73 22.13 33.73
N ARG A 352 -41.86 22.87 33.72
CA ARG A 352 -42.40 23.52 34.93
C ARG A 352 -43.93 23.41 35.02
N ARG A 353 -44.32 22.58 35.98
CA ARG A 353 -45.53 22.48 36.83
C ARG A 353 -46.63 23.54 36.74
N GLN A 354 -47.88 23.05 36.74
CA GLN A 354 -49.03 23.52 37.54
C GLN A 354 -49.82 22.26 37.98
N LEU A 355 -49.87 21.92 39.28
CA LEU A 355 -50.83 22.28 40.34
C LEU A 355 -51.77 21.10 40.66
N CYS A 356 -51.83 20.75 41.95
CA CYS A 356 -52.59 19.65 42.53
C CYS A 356 -54.10 19.93 42.58
N ASN A 357 -54.93 18.89 42.38
CA ASN A 357 -56.04 18.57 43.29
C ASN A 357 -56.51 17.11 43.06
N PRO A 358 -56.79 16.30 44.10
CA PRO A 358 -57.29 14.93 43.96
C PRO A 358 -58.82 14.91 44.07
N ASN A 359 -59.51 13.95 43.43
CA ASN A 359 -60.68 13.24 44.00
C ASN A 359 -61.39 12.28 43.02
N PHE A 360 -61.88 11.18 43.60
CA PHE A 360 -62.92 10.22 43.17
C PHE A 360 -62.60 9.09 42.18
N ALA A 361 -62.62 7.86 42.73
CA ALA A 361 -62.85 6.56 42.09
C ALA A 361 -64.37 6.30 41.91
N PRO A 362 -64.90 5.09 41.59
CA PRO A 362 -64.37 3.87 40.95
C PRO A 362 -65.31 3.33 39.81
N ILE A 363 -64.94 2.21 39.16
CA ILE A 363 -65.86 1.35 38.37
C ILE A 363 -65.88 -0.06 39.01
N PRO A 364 -67.05 -0.72 39.07
CA PRO A 364 -67.12 -2.20 38.97
C PRO A 364 -68.39 -2.71 38.22
N PRO A 365 -68.66 -4.04 38.07
CA PRO A 365 -67.81 -5.23 37.90
C PRO A 365 -68.35 -6.29 36.87
N SER A 366 -67.76 -7.51 36.93
CA SER A 366 -68.19 -8.87 36.48
C SER A 366 -67.72 -9.31 35.08
N GLY A 367 -67.01 -10.43 34.80
CA GLY A 367 -66.80 -11.78 35.41
C GLY A 367 -67.33 -12.85 34.41
N PRO A 368 -66.94 -14.17 34.39
CA PRO A 368 -65.79 -14.91 34.92
C PRO A 368 -65.09 -15.88 33.89
N ARG A 369 -64.18 -16.73 34.41
CA ARG A 369 -63.20 -17.71 33.84
C ARG A 369 -63.85 -19.02 33.25
N PRO A 370 -63.16 -20.17 32.91
CA PRO A 370 -61.73 -20.57 32.99
C PRO A 370 -61.13 -21.44 31.82
N ARG A 371 -59.84 -21.83 31.98
CA ARG A 371 -58.93 -22.76 31.22
C ARG A 371 -59.39 -24.26 31.31
N PRO A 372 -58.69 -25.36 30.87
CA PRO A 372 -57.27 -25.56 30.47
C PRO A 372 -56.87 -26.69 29.44
N ASP A 373 -55.57 -26.72 29.11
CA ASP A 373 -54.57 -27.83 28.88
C ASP A 373 -54.74 -29.10 27.99
N HIS A 374 -53.59 -29.43 27.35
CA HIS A 374 -52.95 -30.73 27.02
C HIS A 374 -53.16 -31.47 25.65
N ASN A 375 -52.09 -31.41 24.80
CA ASN A 375 -51.20 -32.47 24.22
C ASN A 375 -51.76 -33.89 23.85
N PRO A 376 -51.03 -34.78 23.13
CA PRO A 376 -50.20 -34.72 21.88
C PRO A 376 -50.44 -35.94 20.92
N ARG A 377 -49.73 -36.03 19.76
CA ARG A 377 -48.98 -37.21 19.19
C ARG A 377 -49.03 -37.44 17.65
N ILE A 378 -47.82 -37.55 17.06
CA ILE A 378 -47.24 -38.61 16.16
C ILE A 378 -47.76 -38.78 14.69
N LEU A 379 -46.88 -38.42 13.72
CA LEU A 379 -46.32 -39.09 12.48
C LEU A 379 -47.09 -40.23 11.73
N PRO A 380 -46.73 -40.71 10.50
CA PRO A 380 -45.73 -40.30 9.47
C PRO A 380 -46.15 -40.41 7.94
N ASN A 381 -45.25 -39.99 7.03
CA ASN A 381 -44.89 -40.44 5.65
C ASN A 381 -45.89 -41.04 4.62
N ALA A 382 -45.83 -40.54 3.37
CA ALA A 382 -45.71 -41.34 2.11
C ALA A 382 -45.54 -40.45 0.84
N GLU A 383 -44.56 -40.78 -0.03
CA GLU A 383 -44.49 -40.43 -1.48
C GLU A 383 -45.27 -41.49 -2.32
N PRO A 384 -45.25 -41.56 -3.69
CA PRO A 384 -45.02 -40.60 -4.80
C PRO A 384 -46.16 -40.65 -5.87
N LEU A 385 -46.14 -39.82 -6.94
CA LEU A 385 -46.45 -40.17 -8.37
C LEU A 385 -46.74 -38.97 -9.31
N SER A 386 -46.02 -38.97 -10.44
CA SER A 386 -46.48 -38.82 -11.84
C SER A 386 -47.27 -37.60 -12.35
N ALA A 387 -46.56 -36.82 -13.18
CA ALA A 387 -46.90 -36.29 -14.52
C ALA A 387 -48.30 -35.71 -14.86
N GLY A 388 -48.28 -34.48 -15.41
CA GLY A 388 -49.23 -34.04 -16.45
C GLY A 388 -49.77 -32.61 -16.31
N GLN A 389 -49.24 -31.71 -17.15
CA GLN A 389 -49.90 -30.52 -17.74
C GLN A 389 -50.46 -29.44 -16.78
N ASP A 390 -49.85 -28.23 -16.77
CA ASP A 390 -50.32 -27.16 -17.65
C ASP A 390 -49.45 -25.88 -17.60
N ARG A 391 -49.52 -25.15 -18.71
CA ARG A 391 -48.88 -23.85 -18.96
C ARG A 391 -49.43 -22.76 -18.03
N GLN A 392 -48.56 -21.95 -17.43
CA GLN A 392 -48.50 -20.48 -17.56
C GLN A 392 -47.71 -19.82 -16.41
N LEU A 393 -46.98 -18.76 -16.79
CA LEU A 393 -46.52 -17.62 -15.97
C LEU A 393 -45.31 -17.82 -15.05
N SER A 394 -44.14 -17.57 -15.66
CA SER A 394 -42.92 -17.14 -14.97
C SER A 394 -42.77 -15.62 -15.02
N SER A 395 -42.19 -15.09 -13.94
CA SER A 395 -41.45 -13.83 -13.80
C SER A 395 -42.21 -12.58 -13.35
N THR A 396 -42.03 -12.24 -12.07
CA THR A 396 -41.75 -10.86 -11.65
C THR A 396 -40.99 -10.90 -10.33
N MET A 397 -39.66 -10.70 -10.36
CA MET A 397 -38.82 -10.24 -9.22
C MET A 397 -37.36 -10.14 -9.70
N ALA A 398 -37.04 -9.13 -10.50
CA ALA A 398 -35.69 -8.54 -10.65
C ALA A 398 -35.73 -7.38 -11.67
N SER A 399 -35.89 -6.15 -11.21
CA SER A 399 -35.57 -4.95 -11.98
C SER A 399 -35.22 -3.84 -11.01
N ILE A 400 -33.95 -3.44 -11.02
CA ILE A 400 -33.42 -2.06 -10.95
C ILE A 400 -31.90 -2.21 -11.10
N CYS A 401 -31.44 -2.26 -12.35
CA CYS A 401 -30.10 -1.81 -12.76
C CYS A 401 -30.10 -1.74 -14.29
N MET A 402 -29.81 -0.57 -14.87
CA MET A 402 -29.32 -0.30 -16.24
C MET A 402 -29.85 1.04 -16.76
N ARG A 403 -29.20 2.15 -16.40
CA ARG A 403 -29.14 3.37 -17.20
C ARG A 403 -27.83 4.10 -16.96
N SER A 404 -26.84 3.86 -17.81
CA SER A 404 -25.88 4.86 -18.31
C SER A 404 -24.92 4.20 -19.32
N CYS A 405 -24.49 4.99 -20.31
CA CYS A 405 -23.56 4.69 -21.41
C CYS A 405 -24.11 3.97 -22.65
N ARG A 406 -24.73 4.76 -23.54
CA ARG A 406 -24.44 4.70 -24.99
C ARG A 406 -24.54 6.10 -25.60
N VAL A 407 -23.39 6.76 -25.74
CA VAL A 407 -23.20 7.87 -26.69
C VAL A 407 -21.86 7.61 -27.38
N GLN A 408 -21.85 7.80 -28.71
CA GLN A 408 -20.77 7.59 -29.68
C GLN A 408 -20.72 6.21 -30.34
N SER A 409 -21.45 6.07 -31.45
CA SER A 409 -20.89 5.87 -32.80
C SER A 409 -21.98 5.41 -33.75
N ALA A 410 -22.31 6.24 -34.75
CA ALA A 410 -22.80 5.82 -36.07
C ALA A 410 -23.22 7.07 -36.88
N LEU A 411 -22.24 7.81 -37.40
CA LEU A 411 -22.38 8.48 -38.69
C LEU A 411 -21.71 7.57 -39.71
N ARG A 412 -22.51 6.85 -40.50
CA ARG A 412 -22.21 6.47 -41.90
C ARG A 412 -23.34 5.58 -42.45
N SER A 413 -23.95 6.11 -43.50
CA SER A 413 -24.44 5.38 -44.68
C SER A 413 -25.55 4.35 -44.50
N ALA A 414 -26.79 4.76 -44.79
CA ALA A 414 -27.69 3.96 -45.64
C ALA A 414 -28.72 4.88 -46.30
N ARG A 415 -28.57 4.98 -47.63
CA ARG A 415 -29.48 5.59 -48.60
C ARG A 415 -30.75 4.75 -48.75
N ASN A 416 -31.82 5.46 -49.13
CA ASN A 416 -32.98 5.01 -49.89
C ASN A 416 -34.03 4.11 -49.19
N SER A 417 -35.14 4.74 -48.82
CA SER A 417 -36.48 4.28 -49.20
C SER A 417 -37.48 5.46 -49.14
N THR A 418 -37.91 5.87 -50.33
CA THR A 418 -39.22 6.45 -50.66
C THR A 418 -40.33 5.63 -49.97
N THR A 419 -41.42 6.17 -49.39
CA THR A 419 -42.52 7.03 -49.88
C THR A 419 -43.46 7.13 -48.64
N VAL A 420 -44.14 8.21 -48.27
CA VAL A 420 -45.38 8.76 -48.84
C VAL A 420 -45.65 10.08 -48.10
N ARG A 421 -46.06 11.09 -48.86
CA ARG A 421 -46.40 12.44 -48.41
C ARG A 421 -47.91 12.51 -48.18
N SER A 422 -48.36 12.91 -47.00
CA SER A 422 -49.71 13.45 -46.80
C SER A 422 -49.61 14.86 -46.21
N ARG A 423 -50.13 15.82 -46.95
CA ARG A 423 -50.39 17.20 -46.52
C ARG A 423 -51.77 17.24 -45.86
N LEU A 424 -51.95 18.08 -44.85
CA LEU A 424 -53.14 18.92 -44.54
C LEU A 424 -52.74 19.92 -43.42
N PRO A 425 -53.47 21.03 -43.21
CA PRO A 425 -52.88 22.35 -43.04
C PRO A 425 -53.27 23.09 -41.75
N SER A 426 -52.60 24.23 -41.55
CA SER A 426 -53.06 25.49 -40.96
C SER A 426 -53.53 25.60 -39.50
N ASN A 427 -52.81 26.48 -38.79
CA ASN A 427 -53.30 27.57 -37.93
C ASN A 427 -54.05 27.25 -36.63
N ILE A 428 -53.33 27.41 -35.51
CA ILE A 428 -53.90 27.90 -34.25
C ILE A 428 -52.97 29.01 -33.70
N PRO A 429 -53.48 30.23 -33.41
CA PRO A 429 -52.66 31.37 -33.02
C PRO A 429 -52.18 31.29 -31.56
N ARG A 430 -50.93 31.69 -31.33
CA ARG A 430 -50.36 31.93 -29.99
C ARG A 430 -51.03 33.14 -29.35
N ARG A 431 -51.72 32.93 -28.22
CA ARG A 431 -52.11 34.01 -27.31
C ARG A 431 -50.88 34.54 -26.56
N HIS A 432 -50.65 35.84 -26.66
CA HIS A 432 -49.82 36.59 -25.73
C HIS A 432 -50.54 36.71 -24.38
N ALA A 433 -49.80 36.49 -23.29
CA ALA A 433 -50.12 37.02 -21.98
C ALA A 433 -48.88 37.75 -21.46
N SER A 434 -48.97 39.07 -21.50
CA SER A 434 -48.04 40.01 -20.88
C SER A 434 -48.38 40.17 -19.40
N THR A 435 -47.39 40.02 -18.52
CA THR A 435 -47.38 40.67 -17.19
C THR A 435 -45.96 40.71 -16.64
N GLY A 436 -45.54 41.89 -16.18
CA GLY A 436 -44.49 42.04 -15.17
C GLY A 436 -43.18 42.68 -15.62
N THR A 437 -43.19 43.97 -15.92
CA THR A 437 -41.99 44.83 -15.82
C THR A 437 -41.59 44.98 -14.34
N GLY A 438 -40.40 44.49 -13.99
CA GLY A 438 -39.77 44.69 -12.69
C GLY A 438 -38.25 44.63 -12.81
N SER A 439 -37.62 45.81 -12.78
CA SER A 439 -36.24 46.12 -12.35
C SER A 439 -35.06 45.22 -12.79
N SER A 440 -34.27 45.75 -13.71
CA SER A 440 -32.79 45.67 -13.79
C SER A 440 -32.12 44.32 -13.52
N THR A 441 -32.08 43.43 -14.51
CA THR A 441 -31.07 42.35 -14.56
C THR A 441 -29.73 42.89 -15.07
N GLY A 442 -28.95 43.47 -14.16
CA GLY A 442 -27.49 43.53 -14.32
C GLY A 442 -26.90 42.12 -14.16
N SER A 443 -26.13 41.69 -15.17
CA SER A 443 -25.14 40.61 -15.11
C SER A 443 -25.56 39.22 -14.57
N GLN A 444 -26.38 38.47 -15.32
CA GLN A 444 -26.43 36.99 -15.16
C GLN A 444 -25.58 36.21 -16.18
N ALA A 445 -25.06 36.87 -17.24
CA ALA A 445 -24.17 36.21 -18.20
C ALA A 445 -22.82 35.77 -17.58
N GLY A 446 -22.37 36.42 -16.50
CA GLY A 446 -21.11 36.10 -15.83
C GLY A 446 -21.17 34.94 -14.83
N SER A 447 -22.33 34.63 -14.24
CA SER A 447 -22.43 33.56 -13.23
C SER A 447 -22.48 32.17 -13.86
N GLY A 448 -23.16 32.01 -15.00
CA GLY A 448 -23.18 30.75 -15.76
C GLY A 448 -21.82 30.37 -16.32
N LEU A 449 -21.05 31.35 -16.80
CA LEU A 449 -19.67 31.13 -17.27
C LEU A 449 -18.73 30.78 -16.11
N LYS A 450 -18.85 31.44 -14.96
CA LYS A 450 -18.08 31.11 -13.74
C LYS A 450 -18.40 29.70 -13.25
N THR A 451 -19.68 29.33 -13.14
CA THR A 451 -20.10 27.98 -12.76
C THR A 451 -19.60 26.93 -13.76
N GLY A 452 -19.70 27.20 -15.06
CA GLY A 452 -19.14 26.34 -16.11
C GLY A 452 -17.62 26.15 -15.98
N LEU A 453 -16.88 27.24 -15.73
CA LEU A 453 -15.43 27.21 -15.50
C LEU A 453 -15.07 26.42 -14.23
N TYR A 454 -15.80 26.61 -13.12
CA TYR A 454 -15.57 25.85 -11.89
C TYR A 454 -15.92 24.36 -12.06
N SER A 455 -16.99 24.03 -12.78
CA SER A 455 -17.33 22.63 -13.07
C SER A 455 -16.29 21.95 -13.96
N VAL A 456 -15.77 22.64 -14.98
CA VAL A 456 -14.69 22.13 -15.83
C VAL A 456 -13.40 21.97 -15.03
N ALA A 457 -13.04 22.95 -14.19
CA ALA A 457 -11.86 22.88 -13.33
C ALA A 457 -11.97 21.74 -12.31
N LEU A 458 -13.14 21.54 -11.71
CA LEU A 458 -13.40 20.45 -10.78
C LEU A 458 -13.33 19.09 -11.50
N ALA A 459 -14.00 18.94 -12.64
CA ALA A 459 -13.95 17.72 -13.44
C ALA A 459 -12.52 17.39 -13.90
N GLY A 460 -11.77 18.39 -14.36
CA GLY A 460 -10.36 18.25 -14.72
C GLY A 460 -9.50 17.84 -13.53
N SER A 461 -9.70 18.46 -12.36
CA SER A 461 -8.97 18.13 -11.13
C SER A 461 -9.29 16.72 -10.64
N LEU A 462 -10.55 16.30 -10.69
CA LEU A 462 -10.96 14.93 -10.34
C LEU A 462 -10.38 13.91 -11.33
N TYR A 463 -10.37 14.22 -12.62
CA TYR A 463 -9.79 13.34 -13.64
C TYR A 463 -8.27 13.20 -13.51
N VAL A 464 -7.54 14.31 -13.29
CA VAL A 464 -6.10 14.27 -13.00
C VAL A 464 -5.82 13.50 -11.71
N SER A 465 -6.64 13.69 -10.68
CA SER A 465 -6.53 12.94 -9.42
C SER A 465 -6.77 11.45 -9.63
N TYR A 466 -7.78 11.08 -10.43
CA TYR A 466 -8.06 9.70 -10.83
C TYR A 466 -6.87 9.09 -11.59
N LEU A 467 -6.31 9.81 -12.57
CA LEU A 467 -5.15 9.35 -13.32
C LEU A 467 -3.95 9.13 -12.40
N TYR A 468 -3.70 10.05 -11.46
CA TYR A 468 -2.63 9.92 -10.48
C TYR A 468 -2.86 8.74 -9.53
N VAL A 469 -3.99 8.67 -8.83
CA VAL A 469 -4.27 7.63 -7.81
C VAL A 469 -4.39 6.22 -8.42
N THR A 470 -4.65 6.09 -9.72
CA THR A 470 -4.70 4.80 -10.40
C THR A 470 -3.42 4.44 -11.15
N ASP A 471 -2.38 5.27 -11.14
CA ASP A 471 -1.09 4.98 -11.78
C ASP A 471 -0.15 4.26 -10.81
N THR A 472 0.40 3.10 -11.19
CA THR A 472 1.38 2.36 -10.37
C THR A 472 2.60 3.18 -9.94
N ARG A 473 2.95 4.23 -10.70
CA ARG A 473 4.09 5.13 -10.42
C ARG A 473 3.78 6.22 -9.40
N ALA A 474 2.51 6.39 -9.01
CA ALA A 474 2.13 7.42 -8.07
C ALA A 474 2.75 7.18 -6.70
N SER A 475 3.36 8.23 -6.17
CA SER A 475 4.20 8.11 -4.98
C SER A 475 3.41 7.78 -3.71
N ILE A 476 2.09 8.00 -3.73
CA ILE A 476 1.18 7.61 -2.65
C ILE A 476 1.17 6.09 -2.42
N HIS A 477 1.39 5.29 -3.46
CA HIS A 477 1.40 3.83 -3.36
C HIS A 477 2.61 3.28 -2.62
N ALA A 478 3.71 4.05 -2.51
CA ALA A 478 4.86 3.68 -1.69
C ALA A 478 4.52 3.69 -0.18
N LEU A 479 3.47 4.40 0.23
CA LEU A 479 2.99 4.43 1.62
C LEU A 479 2.06 3.24 1.93
N SER A 480 1.46 2.61 0.92
CA SER A 480 0.45 1.57 1.11
C SER A 480 0.96 0.41 2.00
N PRO A 481 2.16 -0.17 1.80
CA PRO A 481 2.66 -1.22 2.69
C PRO A 481 2.79 -0.79 4.14
N MET A 482 3.21 0.47 4.38
CA MET A 482 3.36 1.02 5.73
C MET A 482 1.99 1.21 6.40
N LEU A 483 1.03 1.79 5.67
CA LEU A 483 -0.34 1.99 6.16
C LEU A 483 -1.01 0.66 6.48
N MET A 484 -0.84 -0.36 5.63
CA MET A 484 -1.35 -1.71 5.89
C MET A 484 -0.75 -2.32 7.16
N ARG A 485 0.57 -2.18 7.37
CA ARG A 485 1.22 -2.68 8.60
C ARG A 485 0.80 -1.92 9.86
N PHE A 486 0.46 -0.64 9.72
CA PHE A 486 -0.02 0.19 10.82
C PHE A 486 -1.47 -0.13 11.18
N ALA A 487 -2.33 -0.27 10.18
CA ALA A 487 -3.75 -0.53 10.37
C ALA A 487 -4.05 -1.98 10.81
N TRP A 488 -3.25 -2.96 10.36
CA TRP A 488 -3.41 -4.37 10.71
C TRP A 488 -2.14 -4.94 11.35
N SER A 489 -2.27 -5.29 12.63
CA SER A 489 -1.21 -5.93 13.42
C SER A 489 -0.90 -7.35 12.92
N ASP A 490 -1.94 -8.12 12.57
CA ASP A 490 -1.82 -9.45 11.98
C ASP A 490 -1.46 -9.36 10.49
N ALA A 491 -0.62 -10.31 10.04
CA ALA A 491 -0.10 -10.29 8.69
C ALA A 491 -1.05 -10.86 7.64
N GLU A 492 -1.83 -11.87 8.03
CA GLU A 492 -2.82 -12.53 7.19
C GLU A 492 -4.07 -11.66 7.03
N ASP A 493 -4.53 -10.98 8.09
CA ASP A 493 -5.66 -10.06 8.00
C ASP A 493 -5.37 -8.89 7.05
N ALA A 494 -4.17 -8.31 7.10
CA ALA A 494 -3.80 -7.26 6.16
C ALA A 494 -3.68 -7.78 4.72
N HIS A 495 -3.25 -9.04 4.55
CA HIS A 495 -3.22 -9.67 3.23
C HIS A 495 -4.64 -9.79 2.66
N HIS A 496 -5.60 -10.29 3.45
CA HIS A 496 -7.01 -10.38 3.04
C HIS A 496 -7.64 -9.01 2.79
N ALA A 497 -7.35 -8.02 3.63
CA ALA A 497 -7.82 -6.65 3.43
C ALA A 497 -7.23 -6.05 2.14
N GLY A 498 -5.95 -6.30 1.86
CA GLY A 498 -5.27 -5.83 0.65
C GLY A 498 -5.84 -6.44 -0.62
N THR A 499 -5.98 -7.78 -0.68
CA THR A 499 -6.54 -8.46 -1.84
C THR A 499 -8.03 -8.15 -2.04
N GLY A 500 -8.79 -8.05 -0.95
CA GLY A 500 -10.19 -7.61 -0.97
C GLY A 500 -10.34 -6.18 -1.53
N LEU A 501 -9.49 -5.25 -1.09
CA LEU A 501 -9.48 -3.89 -1.63
C LEU A 501 -9.11 -3.87 -3.12
N MET A 502 -8.11 -4.66 -3.53
CA MET A 502 -7.74 -4.77 -4.95
C MET A 502 -8.90 -5.27 -5.80
N LYS A 503 -9.64 -6.28 -5.32
CA LYS A 503 -10.84 -6.82 -5.98
C LYS A 503 -11.90 -5.73 -6.15
N THR A 504 -12.29 -5.08 -5.05
CA THR A 504 -13.31 -4.02 -5.06
C THR A 504 -12.91 -2.86 -5.98
N LEU A 505 -11.67 -2.39 -5.92
CA LEU A 505 -11.20 -1.33 -6.80
C LEU A 505 -11.21 -1.76 -8.28
N TYR A 506 -10.92 -3.03 -8.55
CA TYR A 506 -10.99 -3.56 -9.91
C TYR A 506 -12.42 -3.56 -10.45
N ASP A 507 -13.36 -4.10 -9.68
CA ASP A 507 -14.79 -4.16 -10.04
C ASP A 507 -15.41 -2.77 -10.23
N LEU A 508 -14.97 -1.77 -9.45
CA LEU A 508 -15.39 -0.37 -9.59
C LEU A 508 -14.66 0.41 -10.71
N GLY A 509 -13.69 -0.20 -11.40
CA GLY A 509 -12.89 0.50 -12.41
C GLY A 509 -11.91 1.54 -11.84
N LEU A 510 -11.68 1.53 -10.53
CA LEU A 510 -10.77 2.41 -9.77
C LEU A 510 -9.43 1.72 -9.41
N HIS A 511 -9.15 0.55 -9.98
CA HIS A 511 -7.91 -0.19 -9.69
C HIS A 511 -6.66 0.55 -10.15
N ILE A 512 -5.62 0.35 -9.35
CA ILE A 512 -4.24 0.74 -9.66
C ILE A 512 -3.80 -0.07 -10.88
N ARG A 513 -3.23 0.60 -11.87
CA ARG A 513 -2.78 0.00 -13.11
C ARG A 513 -1.55 0.69 -13.66
N GLU A 514 -0.74 -0.06 -14.38
CA GLU A 514 0.38 0.50 -15.10
C GLU A 514 -0.10 1.36 -16.26
N ARG A 515 0.33 2.62 -16.29
CA ARG A 515 0.01 3.59 -17.37
C ARG A 515 1.23 3.98 -18.19
N ASP A 516 2.40 3.39 -17.92
CA ASP A 516 3.63 3.68 -18.64
C ASP A 516 3.68 2.95 -19.98
N ARG A 517 3.23 3.63 -21.04
CA ARG A 517 3.22 3.09 -22.40
C ARG A 517 4.62 2.80 -22.94
N THR A 518 5.66 3.44 -22.39
CA THR A 518 7.04 3.26 -22.86
C THR A 518 7.65 1.92 -22.47
N LEU A 519 6.94 1.13 -21.64
CA LEU A 519 7.34 -0.21 -21.19
C LEU A 519 6.64 -1.33 -21.96
N ALA A 520 5.44 -1.09 -22.51
CA ALA A 520 4.58 -2.15 -23.06
C ALA A 520 5.17 -2.87 -24.29
N GLU A 521 6.08 -2.21 -25.00
CA GLU A 521 6.66 -2.69 -26.26
C GLU A 521 8.19 -2.51 -26.30
N HIS A 522 8.83 -2.30 -25.15
CA HIS A 522 10.26 -2.04 -25.12
C HIS A 522 11.06 -3.32 -25.44
N PRO A 523 11.97 -3.32 -26.42
CA PRO A 523 12.72 -4.52 -26.81
C PRO A 523 13.48 -5.18 -25.66
N ALA A 524 14.06 -4.38 -24.75
CA ALA A 524 14.78 -4.89 -23.57
C ALA A 524 13.89 -5.68 -22.57
N LEU A 525 12.57 -5.56 -22.67
CA LEU A 525 11.61 -6.31 -21.86
C LEU A 525 10.98 -7.46 -22.65
N ALA A 526 11.11 -7.51 -23.97
CA ALA A 526 10.55 -8.61 -24.73
C ALA A 526 11.27 -9.92 -24.36
N THR A 527 10.49 -10.94 -24.00
CA THR A 527 11.00 -12.29 -23.75
C THR A 527 10.07 -13.31 -24.40
N GLU A 528 10.58 -14.49 -24.69
CA GLU A 528 9.78 -15.58 -25.25
C GLU A 528 9.67 -16.71 -24.23
N VAL A 529 8.44 -17.18 -24.00
CA VAL A 529 8.14 -18.29 -23.11
C VAL A 529 7.20 -19.24 -23.85
N TYR A 530 7.67 -20.48 -24.08
CA TYR A 530 6.93 -21.52 -24.80
C TYR A 530 6.41 -21.10 -26.19
N GLY A 531 7.24 -20.41 -26.99
CA GLY A 531 6.83 -19.89 -28.30
C GLY A 531 6.01 -18.60 -28.24
N MET A 532 5.66 -18.11 -27.05
CA MET A 532 4.86 -16.89 -26.89
C MET A 532 5.75 -15.70 -26.52
N LYS A 533 5.65 -14.64 -27.33
CA LYS A 533 6.25 -13.34 -27.01
C LYS A 533 5.50 -12.68 -25.86
N LEU A 534 6.14 -12.59 -24.70
CA LEU A 534 5.63 -11.86 -23.54
C LEU A 534 5.99 -10.39 -23.61
N SER A 535 5.10 -9.57 -23.04
CA SER A 535 5.29 -8.12 -22.93
C SER A 535 6.45 -7.73 -22.00
N ASN A 536 6.75 -8.57 -20.99
CA ASN A 536 7.85 -8.38 -20.06
C ASN A 536 8.18 -9.70 -19.32
N PRO A 537 9.40 -9.86 -18.77
CA PRO A 537 9.82 -11.09 -18.09
C PRO A 537 9.51 -11.07 -16.59
N ILE A 538 8.67 -10.15 -16.10
CA ILE A 538 8.41 -9.99 -14.66
C ILE A 538 7.04 -10.59 -14.33
N GLY A 539 7.01 -11.52 -13.38
CA GLY A 539 5.78 -12.14 -12.93
C GLY A 539 5.51 -12.03 -11.44
N ILE A 540 4.31 -12.43 -11.03
CA ILE A 540 3.87 -12.49 -9.63
C ILE A 540 3.75 -13.96 -9.22
N SER A 541 4.45 -14.37 -8.16
CA SER A 541 4.47 -15.76 -7.68
C SER A 541 3.17 -16.15 -6.95
N ALA A 542 2.89 -17.46 -6.94
CA ALA A 542 1.79 -18.05 -6.18
C ALA A 542 1.78 -17.70 -4.70
N GLY A 543 0.61 -17.83 -4.10
CA GLY A 543 0.33 -17.60 -2.68
C GLY A 543 -0.18 -16.19 -2.37
N LEU A 544 -0.10 -15.25 -3.32
CA LEU A 544 -0.72 -13.93 -3.18
C LEU A 544 -2.22 -14.02 -3.48
N ASP A 545 -2.59 -14.66 -4.59
CA ASP A 545 -3.97 -14.98 -4.92
C ASP A 545 -4.17 -16.50 -4.91
N LYS A 546 -4.57 -17.01 -3.75
CA LYS A 546 -4.71 -18.46 -3.52
C LYS A 546 -5.98 -19.05 -4.16
N HIS A 547 -6.93 -18.21 -4.57
CA HIS A 547 -8.26 -18.63 -4.99
C HIS A 547 -8.65 -18.14 -6.39
N ALA A 548 -7.71 -17.51 -7.10
CA ALA A 548 -7.93 -16.87 -8.40
C ALA A 548 -8.98 -15.75 -8.36
N ASP A 549 -9.07 -15.04 -7.24
CA ASP A 549 -10.04 -13.97 -6.99
C ASP A 549 -9.66 -12.64 -7.68
N ILE A 550 -8.37 -12.41 -7.96
CA ILE A 550 -7.83 -11.13 -8.44
C ILE A 550 -6.77 -11.24 -9.58
N PRO A 551 -6.76 -12.24 -10.47
CA PRO A 551 -5.73 -12.36 -11.50
C PRO A 551 -5.65 -11.11 -12.39
N ASP A 552 -6.80 -10.54 -12.77
CA ASP A 552 -6.85 -9.34 -13.61
C ASP A 552 -6.30 -8.09 -12.92
N ALA A 553 -6.53 -7.94 -11.61
CA ALA A 553 -5.97 -6.84 -10.84
C ALA A 553 -4.45 -6.98 -10.71
N LEU A 554 -3.94 -8.21 -10.57
CA LEU A 554 -2.50 -8.49 -10.55
C LEU A 554 -1.86 -8.22 -11.91
N PHE A 555 -2.50 -8.62 -13.00
CA PHE A 555 -2.08 -8.25 -14.35
C PHE A 555 -2.11 -6.74 -14.56
N ALA A 556 -3.10 -6.02 -14.04
CA ALA A 556 -3.18 -4.56 -14.18
C ALA A 556 -1.96 -3.83 -13.58
N LEU A 557 -1.29 -4.41 -12.59
CA LEU A 557 -0.03 -3.87 -12.03
C LEU A 557 1.17 -3.94 -13.00
N GLY A 558 1.01 -4.60 -14.15
CA GLY A 558 2.01 -4.66 -15.22
C GLY A 558 2.79 -5.97 -15.34
N ALA A 559 2.38 -7.02 -14.62
CA ALA A 559 3.02 -8.34 -14.70
C ALA A 559 2.83 -9.00 -16.08
N GLY A 560 3.88 -9.62 -16.61
CA GLY A 560 3.80 -10.52 -17.77
C GLY A 560 3.23 -11.90 -17.41
N ILE A 561 3.49 -12.38 -16.20
CA ILE A 561 2.95 -13.65 -15.69
C ILE A 561 2.31 -13.46 -14.32
N VAL A 562 1.16 -14.09 -14.09
CA VAL A 562 0.54 -14.19 -12.76
C VAL A 562 0.37 -15.66 -12.41
N GLU A 563 0.85 -16.07 -11.24
CA GLU A 563 0.68 -17.42 -10.70
C GLU A 563 -0.33 -17.39 -9.55
N VAL A 564 -1.46 -18.10 -9.69
CA VAL A 564 -2.49 -18.26 -8.64
C VAL A 564 -2.35 -19.61 -7.94
N GLY A 565 -2.94 -19.78 -6.75
CA GLY A 565 -2.86 -21.01 -5.94
C GLY A 565 -1.83 -20.92 -4.79
N GLY A 566 -1.36 -22.01 -4.18
CA GLY A 566 -1.56 -23.42 -4.52
C GLY A 566 -2.94 -23.98 -4.16
N CYS A 567 -3.63 -24.51 -5.16
CA CYS A 567 -4.94 -25.14 -5.05
C CYS A 567 -4.81 -26.61 -4.65
N THR A 568 -5.67 -27.08 -3.75
CA THR A 568 -5.78 -28.50 -3.39
C THR A 568 -7.08 -29.08 -3.96
N PRO A 569 -7.21 -30.42 -4.09
CA PRO A 569 -8.44 -31.04 -4.58
C PRO A 569 -9.66 -30.62 -3.79
N ARG A 570 -9.65 -30.96 -2.49
CA ARG A 570 -10.70 -30.63 -1.53
C ARG A 570 -10.37 -29.34 -0.79
N PRO A 571 -11.40 -28.60 -0.31
CA PRO A 571 -11.20 -27.45 0.57
C PRO A 571 -10.42 -27.84 1.84
N GLN A 572 -9.55 -26.95 2.30
CA GLN A 572 -8.86 -27.07 3.58
C GLN A 572 -8.48 -25.69 4.15
N ASP A 573 -8.59 -25.53 5.46
CA ASP A 573 -8.32 -24.25 6.12
C ASP A 573 -6.84 -23.90 6.19
N GLY A 574 -5.95 -24.89 6.06
CA GLY A 574 -4.51 -24.78 6.29
C GLY A 574 -4.11 -24.97 7.76
N ASN A 575 -2.92 -24.52 8.14
CA ASN A 575 -2.44 -24.62 9.54
C ASN A 575 -3.10 -23.55 10.44
N PRO A 576 -3.13 -23.74 11.78
CA PRO A 576 -3.72 -22.76 12.70
C PRO A 576 -3.09 -21.37 12.63
N ARG A 577 -3.90 -20.33 12.86
CA ARG A 577 -3.44 -18.92 12.97
C ARG A 577 -2.86 -18.63 14.37
N PRO A 578 -1.93 -17.66 14.50
CA PRO A 578 -1.27 -16.89 13.45
C PRO A 578 -0.26 -17.76 12.68
N ARG A 579 -0.12 -17.49 11.39
CA ARG A 579 0.69 -18.30 10.46
C ARG A 579 1.45 -17.49 9.42
N VAL A 580 1.48 -16.18 9.56
CA VAL A 580 2.30 -15.27 8.76
C VAL A 580 2.92 -14.24 9.70
N PHE A 581 4.22 -14.05 9.60
CA PHE A 581 4.99 -13.20 10.49
C PHE A 581 5.89 -12.30 9.66
N ARG A 582 5.77 -10.99 9.87
CA ARG A 582 6.60 -9.99 9.18
C ARG A 582 7.88 -9.77 9.97
N VAL A 583 8.97 -9.55 9.23
CA VAL A 583 10.25 -9.10 9.76
C VAL A 583 10.66 -7.84 9.01
N PRO A 584 10.04 -6.68 9.32
CA PRO A 584 10.20 -5.46 8.54
C PRO A 584 11.64 -4.96 8.42
N SER A 585 12.48 -5.14 9.44
CA SER A 585 13.90 -4.77 9.40
C SER A 585 14.70 -5.53 8.33
N LEU A 586 14.16 -6.64 7.81
CA LEU A 586 14.77 -7.43 6.74
C LEU A 586 13.99 -7.37 5.42
N ASP A 587 12.89 -6.60 5.36
CA ASP A 587 11.87 -6.73 4.32
C ASP A 587 11.47 -8.21 4.08
N GLY A 588 11.47 -9.00 5.16
CA GLY A 588 11.30 -10.45 5.13
C GLY A 588 10.02 -10.90 5.80
N MET A 589 9.68 -12.17 5.64
CA MET A 589 8.51 -12.78 6.28
C MET A 589 8.68 -14.29 6.44
N ILE A 590 8.12 -14.83 7.52
CA ILE A 590 7.92 -16.26 7.74
C ILE A 590 6.45 -16.58 7.49
N ASN A 591 6.15 -17.67 6.79
CA ASN A 591 4.78 -18.17 6.69
C ASN A 591 4.72 -19.69 6.86
N ARG A 592 3.63 -20.13 7.50
CA ARG A 592 3.25 -21.53 7.65
C ARG A 592 1.81 -21.80 7.27
N TYR A 593 1.32 -21.18 6.19
CA TYR A 593 -0.08 -21.30 5.76
C TYR A 593 -0.61 -22.74 5.68
N GLY A 594 0.20 -23.68 5.17
CA GLY A 594 -0.22 -25.08 5.01
C GLY A 594 -1.27 -25.27 3.91
N LEU A 595 -1.11 -24.58 2.77
CA LEU A 595 -1.99 -24.71 1.59
C LEU A 595 -3.49 -24.49 1.91
N ASN A 596 -3.83 -23.40 2.58
CA ASN A 596 -5.22 -23.00 2.75
C ASN A 596 -5.89 -22.75 1.37
N SER A 597 -6.97 -23.49 1.08
CA SER A 597 -7.60 -23.54 -0.23
C SER A 597 -9.11 -23.78 -0.14
N ARG A 598 -9.89 -23.20 -1.06
CA ARG A 598 -11.32 -23.50 -1.23
C ARG A 598 -11.57 -24.74 -2.10
N GLY A 599 -10.51 -25.42 -2.55
CA GLY A 599 -10.61 -26.60 -3.42
C GLY A 599 -10.58 -26.27 -4.92
N ALA A 600 -10.31 -27.29 -5.73
CA ALA A 600 -10.18 -27.18 -7.18
C ALA A 600 -11.51 -26.86 -7.86
N ASP A 601 -12.62 -27.40 -7.37
CA ASP A 601 -13.96 -27.11 -7.88
C ASP A 601 -14.32 -25.63 -7.73
N SER A 602 -14.05 -25.04 -6.56
CA SER A 602 -14.30 -23.61 -6.32
C SER A 602 -13.46 -22.72 -7.23
N MET A 603 -12.17 -23.02 -7.38
CA MET A 603 -11.29 -22.25 -8.27
C MET A 603 -11.69 -22.40 -9.75
N ALA A 604 -12.12 -23.58 -10.17
CA ALA A 604 -12.61 -23.82 -11.53
C ALA A 604 -13.86 -22.97 -11.84
N ILE A 605 -14.79 -22.83 -10.89
CA ILE A 605 -15.96 -21.94 -11.05
C ILE A 605 -15.50 -20.49 -11.26
N THR A 606 -14.60 -19.98 -10.40
CA THR A 606 -14.09 -18.60 -10.49
C THR A 606 -13.41 -18.34 -11.84
N LEU A 607 -12.52 -19.24 -12.27
CA LEU A 607 -11.81 -19.12 -13.54
C LEU A 607 -12.76 -19.24 -14.75
N ARG A 608 -13.74 -20.13 -14.69
CA ARG A 608 -14.77 -20.26 -15.73
C ARG A 608 -15.61 -18.99 -15.87
N GLU A 609 -16.03 -18.40 -14.76
CA GLU A 609 -16.77 -17.14 -14.78
C GLU A 609 -15.94 -16.02 -15.41
N ARG A 610 -14.64 -15.97 -15.12
CA ARG A 610 -13.71 -15.02 -15.73
C ARG A 610 -13.64 -15.20 -17.25
N VAL A 611 -13.48 -16.42 -17.75
CA VAL A 611 -13.52 -16.73 -19.19
C VAL A 611 -14.85 -16.34 -19.82
N ARG A 612 -15.98 -16.69 -19.20
CA ARG A 612 -17.33 -16.35 -19.71
C ARG A 612 -17.57 -14.84 -19.77
N LYS A 613 -17.12 -14.08 -18.77
CA LYS A 613 -17.22 -12.62 -18.77
C LYS A 613 -16.41 -12.02 -19.91
N PHE A 614 -15.21 -12.53 -20.17
CA PHE A 614 -14.40 -12.12 -21.31
C PHE A 614 -15.04 -12.48 -22.65
N ALA A 615 -15.49 -13.73 -22.82
CA ALA A 615 -16.16 -14.22 -24.02
C ALA A 615 -17.34 -13.32 -24.42
N ARG A 616 -18.22 -13.00 -23.46
CA ARG A 616 -19.34 -12.06 -23.67
C ARG A 616 -18.88 -10.65 -24.07
N LYS A 617 -17.76 -10.18 -23.53
CA LYS A 617 -17.21 -8.84 -23.83
C LYS A 617 -16.69 -8.75 -25.28
N VAL A 618 -16.09 -9.84 -25.79
CA VAL A 618 -15.51 -9.88 -27.14
C VAL A 618 -16.45 -10.47 -28.19
N GLY A 619 -17.63 -10.95 -27.79
CA GLY A 619 -18.61 -11.55 -28.70
C GLY A 619 -18.25 -12.98 -29.14
N ALA A 620 -17.50 -13.71 -28.33
CA ALA A 620 -17.09 -15.11 -28.57
C ALA A 620 -17.82 -16.07 -27.61
N THR A 621 -17.80 -17.36 -27.94
CA THR A 621 -18.22 -18.45 -27.05
C THR A 621 -17.13 -18.78 -26.02
N GLU A 622 -17.51 -19.52 -24.98
CA GLU A 622 -16.54 -20.02 -23.99
C GLU A 622 -15.47 -20.88 -24.67
N GLN A 623 -15.86 -21.77 -25.58
CA GLN A 623 -14.95 -22.70 -26.25
C GLN A 623 -13.99 -21.98 -27.20
N GLU A 624 -14.47 -21.02 -28.00
CA GLU A 624 -13.61 -20.20 -28.88
C GLU A 624 -12.51 -19.47 -28.09
N VAL A 625 -12.81 -18.97 -26.89
CA VAL A 625 -11.79 -18.36 -26.01
C VAL A 625 -10.81 -19.41 -25.49
N LEU A 626 -11.29 -20.57 -25.05
CA LEU A 626 -10.45 -21.65 -24.54
C LEU A 626 -9.51 -22.24 -25.60
N ASP A 627 -9.94 -22.23 -26.86
CA ASP A 627 -9.20 -22.67 -28.02
C ASP A 627 -8.27 -21.60 -28.61
N GLY A 628 -8.23 -20.40 -27.99
CA GLY A 628 -7.35 -19.29 -28.38
C GLY A 628 -7.81 -18.51 -29.61
N GLU A 629 -9.02 -18.76 -30.11
CA GLU A 629 -9.56 -18.08 -31.29
C GLU A 629 -9.86 -16.60 -31.04
N ALA A 630 -9.99 -16.21 -29.77
CA ALA A 630 -10.12 -14.81 -29.35
C ALA A 630 -8.81 -13.99 -29.44
N GLY A 631 -7.72 -14.56 -29.98
CA GLY A 631 -6.44 -13.87 -30.17
C GLY A 631 -5.68 -13.58 -28.88
N VAL A 632 -6.05 -14.24 -27.79
CA VAL A 632 -5.39 -14.14 -26.48
C VAL A 632 -5.20 -15.54 -25.87
N PRO A 633 -4.22 -15.71 -24.97
CA PRO A 633 -4.05 -16.96 -24.24
C PRO A 633 -5.28 -17.23 -23.36
N ALA A 634 -5.74 -18.48 -23.31
CA ALA A 634 -6.99 -18.84 -22.64
C ALA A 634 -6.95 -18.61 -21.12
N GLY A 635 -5.78 -18.71 -20.51
CA GLY A 635 -5.59 -18.45 -19.09
C GLY A 635 -5.53 -16.96 -18.80
N SER A 636 -4.60 -16.23 -19.39
CA SER A 636 -4.39 -14.81 -19.10
C SER A 636 -5.48 -13.90 -19.64
N LEU A 637 -6.15 -14.28 -20.73
CA LEU A 637 -7.13 -13.46 -21.46
C LEU A 637 -6.57 -12.11 -21.92
N LEU A 638 -5.24 -12.00 -22.01
CA LEU A 638 -4.52 -10.77 -22.35
C LEU A 638 -3.35 -11.09 -23.28
N PRO A 639 -3.15 -10.32 -24.37
CA PRO A 639 -2.03 -10.54 -25.28
C PRO A 639 -0.69 -10.35 -24.56
N GLY A 640 0.29 -11.20 -24.88
CA GLY A 640 1.64 -11.13 -24.32
C GLY A 640 1.73 -11.35 -22.81
N ARG A 641 0.79 -12.12 -22.25
CA ARG A 641 0.73 -12.47 -20.81
C ARG A 641 0.29 -13.91 -20.62
N LEU A 642 0.71 -14.54 -19.53
CA LEU A 642 0.36 -15.93 -19.20
C LEU A 642 -0.17 -16.05 -17.77
N LEU A 643 -1.22 -16.85 -17.58
CA LEU A 643 -1.73 -17.23 -16.27
C LEU A 643 -1.22 -18.63 -15.91
N ALA A 644 -0.52 -18.71 -14.79
CA ALA A 644 -0.11 -19.96 -14.18
C ALA A 644 -1.06 -20.34 -13.04
N VAL A 645 -1.46 -21.61 -12.97
CA VAL A 645 -2.31 -22.16 -11.90
C VAL A 645 -1.53 -23.22 -11.14
N GLN A 646 -1.22 -22.94 -9.89
CA GLN A 646 -0.48 -23.84 -9.02
C GLN A 646 -1.41 -24.82 -8.32
N ILE A 647 -1.05 -26.10 -8.37
CA ILE A 647 -1.77 -27.23 -7.77
C ILE A 647 -0.88 -27.98 -6.77
N ALA A 648 -1.50 -28.59 -5.78
CA ALA A 648 -0.84 -29.33 -4.70
C ALA A 648 -1.77 -30.41 -4.13
N LYS A 649 -1.22 -31.35 -3.36
CA LYS A 649 -2.01 -32.36 -2.64
C LYS A 649 -2.73 -31.78 -1.42
N ASN A 650 -3.79 -32.46 -0.97
CA ASN A 650 -4.39 -32.18 0.34
C ASN A 650 -3.42 -32.55 1.49
N LYS A 651 -3.60 -31.93 2.66
CA LYS A 651 -2.76 -32.19 3.84
C LYS A 651 -2.87 -33.63 4.34
N GLU A 652 -4.08 -34.18 4.31
CA GLU A 652 -4.42 -35.53 4.83
C GLU A 652 -3.93 -36.67 3.96
N THR A 653 -3.67 -36.42 2.67
CA THR A 653 -3.16 -37.44 1.74
C THR A 653 -1.76 -37.86 2.17
N ASP A 654 -1.58 -39.13 2.51
CA ASP A 654 -0.28 -39.67 2.93
C ASP A 654 0.74 -39.53 1.80
N GLN A 655 1.87 -38.88 2.08
CA GLN A 655 2.94 -38.70 1.10
C GLN A 655 3.60 -40.01 0.66
N LYS A 656 3.51 -41.08 1.46
CA LYS A 656 4.07 -42.39 1.13
C LYS A 656 3.23 -43.12 0.08
N ASP A 657 1.95 -42.80 -0.03
CA ASP A 657 1.07 -43.31 -1.07
C ASP A 657 1.19 -42.44 -2.33
N VAL A 658 2.17 -42.77 -3.16
CA VAL A 658 2.45 -42.05 -4.41
C VAL A 658 1.22 -42.04 -5.34
N ASN A 659 0.37 -43.06 -5.32
CA ASN A 659 -0.83 -43.12 -6.15
C ASN A 659 -1.90 -42.15 -5.65
N ALA A 660 -2.17 -42.13 -4.34
CA ALA A 660 -3.11 -41.16 -3.75
C ALA A 660 -2.61 -39.71 -3.94
N VAL A 661 -1.30 -39.49 -3.80
CA VAL A 661 -0.69 -38.19 -4.11
C VAL A 661 -0.92 -37.83 -5.58
N ALA A 662 -0.61 -38.71 -6.53
CA ALA A 662 -0.83 -38.46 -7.95
C ALA A 662 -2.31 -38.20 -8.27
N GLN A 663 -3.24 -38.92 -7.64
CA GLN A 663 -4.68 -38.74 -7.77
C GLN A 663 -5.11 -37.32 -7.36
N ASP A 664 -4.55 -36.76 -6.29
CA ASP A 664 -4.82 -35.38 -5.88
C ASP A 664 -4.41 -34.38 -6.98
N TYR A 665 -3.21 -34.51 -7.53
CA TYR A 665 -2.78 -33.61 -8.60
C TYR A 665 -3.62 -33.78 -9.86
N VAL A 666 -3.89 -35.03 -10.28
CA VAL A 666 -4.76 -35.35 -11.42
C VAL A 666 -6.16 -34.77 -11.25
N TYR A 667 -6.75 -34.86 -10.06
CA TYR A 667 -8.05 -34.26 -9.75
C TYR A 667 -8.05 -32.74 -9.99
N CYS A 668 -6.99 -32.06 -9.56
CA CYS A 668 -6.82 -30.63 -9.82
C CYS A 668 -6.66 -30.34 -11.33
N VAL A 669 -5.86 -31.14 -12.05
CA VAL A 669 -5.64 -31.00 -13.49
C VAL A 669 -6.97 -31.08 -14.24
N GLN A 670 -7.79 -32.10 -13.96
CA GLN A 670 -9.11 -32.31 -14.59
C GLN A 670 -10.04 -31.10 -14.49
N ARG A 671 -9.91 -30.29 -13.43
CA ARG A 671 -10.75 -29.11 -13.18
C ARG A 671 -10.14 -27.81 -13.69
N LEU A 672 -8.83 -27.68 -13.61
CA LEU A 672 -8.13 -26.39 -13.74
C LEU A 672 -7.34 -26.26 -15.04
N ALA A 673 -6.92 -27.37 -15.67
CA ALA A 673 -6.08 -27.36 -16.87
C ALA A 673 -6.66 -26.50 -17.99
N ARG A 674 -7.98 -26.54 -18.17
CA ARG A 674 -8.64 -25.80 -19.25
C ARG A 674 -8.57 -24.28 -19.07
N TYR A 675 -8.34 -23.78 -17.86
CA TYR A 675 -8.29 -22.34 -17.57
C TYR A 675 -6.88 -21.82 -17.30
N ALA A 676 -5.85 -22.65 -17.46
CA ALA A 676 -4.46 -22.27 -17.24
C ALA A 676 -3.72 -22.16 -18.57
N ASP A 677 -2.77 -21.24 -18.68
CA ASP A 677 -1.75 -21.35 -19.74
C ASP A 677 -0.59 -22.24 -19.27
N ILE A 678 -0.31 -22.21 -17.97
CA ILE A 678 0.71 -23.02 -17.31
C ILE A 678 0.10 -23.67 -16.06
N LEU A 679 0.18 -24.99 -15.93
CA LEU A 679 -0.05 -25.71 -14.68
C LEU A 679 1.26 -25.84 -13.90
N VAL A 680 1.23 -25.55 -12.60
CA VAL A 680 2.41 -25.62 -11.74
C VAL A 680 2.20 -26.68 -10.66
N VAL A 681 2.99 -27.75 -10.70
CA VAL A 681 3.03 -28.82 -9.69
C VAL A 681 3.89 -28.36 -8.51
N ASN A 682 3.28 -28.13 -7.35
CA ASN A 682 3.99 -27.69 -6.15
C ASN A 682 4.38 -28.85 -5.23
N VAL A 683 5.65 -29.24 -5.28
CA VAL A 683 6.26 -30.26 -4.41
C VAL A 683 7.19 -29.65 -3.34
N SER A 684 7.12 -28.33 -3.09
CA SER A 684 8.17 -27.60 -2.39
C SER A 684 7.74 -26.79 -1.17
N SER A 685 6.44 -26.81 -0.83
CA SER A 685 5.96 -26.13 0.38
C SER A 685 6.57 -26.76 1.64
N PRO A 686 7.23 -25.99 2.52
CA PRO A 686 7.74 -26.51 3.80
C PRO A 686 6.63 -26.74 4.83
N ASN A 687 5.39 -26.32 4.52
CA ASN A 687 4.31 -26.16 5.48
C ASN A 687 3.30 -27.32 5.44
N THR A 688 3.52 -28.27 4.54
CA THR A 688 2.73 -29.49 4.38
C THR A 688 3.66 -30.66 4.69
N PRO A 689 3.38 -31.47 5.72
CA PRO A 689 4.23 -32.60 6.10
C PRO A 689 4.54 -33.52 4.92
N GLY A 690 5.80 -33.91 4.77
CA GLY A 690 6.27 -34.86 3.76
C GLY A 690 6.19 -34.40 2.30
N LEU A 691 5.72 -33.18 2.02
CA LEU A 691 5.55 -32.72 0.64
C LEU A 691 6.88 -32.61 -0.11
N ARG A 692 7.96 -32.19 0.57
CA ARG A 692 9.29 -32.06 -0.03
C ARG A 692 9.98 -33.39 -0.29
N ASP A 693 9.55 -34.45 0.38
CA ASP A 693 10.06 -35.81 0.17
C ASP A 693 9.70 -36.34 -1.22
N LEU A 694 8.62 -35.79 -1.82
CA LEU A 694 8.22 -36.07 -3.20
C LEU A 694 9.23 -35.56 -4.25
N GLN A 695 10.24 -34.78 -3.87
CA GLN A 695 11.29 -34.32 -4.78
C GLN A 695 12.35 -35.39 -5.09
N ALA A 696 12.31 -36.55 -4.42
CA ALA A 696 13.13 -37.69 -4.81
C ALA A 696 12.79 -38.15 -6.24
N THR A 697 13.80 -38.58 -6.99
CA THR A 697 13.71 -38.81 -8.45
C THR A 697 12.54 -39.68 -8.87
N GLU A 698 12.37 -40.85 -8.25
CA GLU A 698 11.33 -41.82 -8.62
C GLU A 698 9.90 -41.34 -8.33
N PRO A 699 9.51 -40.94 -7.10
CA PRO A 699 8.16 -40.44 -6.83
C PRO A 699 7.86 -39.16 -7.62
N LEU A 700 8.86 -38.28 -7.81
CA LEU A 700 8.70 -37.08 -8.62
C LEU A 700 8.40 -37.42 -10.08
N THR A 701 9.16 -38.35 -10.68
CA THR A 701 8.96 -38.77 -12.06
C THR A 701 7.56 -39.35 -12.27
N ARG A 702 7.11 -40.25 -11.39
CA ARG A 702 5.76 -40.84 -11.47
C ARG A 702 4.67 -39.80 -11.38
N LEU A 703 4.77 -38.89 -10.40
CA LEU A 703 3.82 -37.81 -10.20
C LEU A 703 3.74 -36.90 -11.42
N LEU A 704 4.89 -36.42 -11.90
CA LEU A 704 4.95 -35.48 -13.02
C LEU A 704 4.43 -36.13 -14.32
N SER A 705 4.77 -37.40 -14.57
CA SER A 705 4.25 -38.14 -15.73
C SER A 705 2.72 -38.23 -15.71
N ALA A 706 2.12 -38.54 -14.55
CA ALA A 706 0.67 -38.59 -14.40
C ALA A 706 0.01 -37.22 -14.69
N VAL A 707 0.61 -36.13 -14.19
CA VAL A 707 0.11 -34.76 -14.43
C VAL A 707 0.22 -34.38 -15.90
N VAL A 708 1.38 -34.64 -16.54
CA VAL A 708 1.60 -34.31 -17.96
C VAL A 708 0.64 -35.11 -18.86
N GLN A 709 0.47 -36.41 -18.59
CA GLN A 709 -0.48 -37.24 -19.34
C GLN A 709 -1.91 -36.72 -19.20
N GLU A 710 -2.33 -36.32 -18.00
CA GLU A 710 -3.68 -35.79 -17.79
C GLU A 710 -3.86 -34.40 -18.42
N ALA A 711 -2.85 -33.52 -18.33
CA ALA A 711 -2.90 -32.19 -18.92
C ALA A 711 -3.05 -32.23 -20.45
N ARG A 712 -2.49 -33.25 -21.11
CA ARG A 712 -2.63 -33.46 -22.56
C ARG A 712 -4.03 -33.89 -22.99
N LYS A 713 -4.85 -34.43 -22.08
CA LYS A 713 -6.25 -34.85 -22.36
C LYS A 713 -7.24 -33.68 -22.30
N VAL A 714 -6.77 -32.47 -21.99
CA VAL A 714 -7.66 -31.32 -21.84
C VAL A 714 -8.40 -31.04 -23.15
N ASP A 715 -9.68 -30.69 -23.02
CA ASP A 715 -10.55 -30.28 -24.11
C ASP A 715 -10.23 -28.84 -24.57
N ARG A 716 -9.09 -28.69 -25.25
CA ARG A 716 -8.56 -27.45 -25.87
C ARG A 716 -7.69 -27.77 -27.07
N LYS A 717 -7.65 -26.88 -28.08
CA LYS A 717 -6.70 -26.97 -29.20
C LYS A 717 -5.23 -26.97 -28.76
N VAL A 718 -4.90 -26.18 -27.73
CA VAL A 718 -3.55 -26.10 -27.16
C VAL A 718 -3.63 -26.42 -25.68
N ALA A 719 -2.99 -27.54 -25.29
CA ALA A 719 -2.89 -27.95 -23.90
C ALA A 719 -2.03 -26.98 -23.08
N PRO A 720 -2.29 -26.79 -21.76
CA PRO A 720 -1.45 -25.97 -20.91
C PRO A 720 -0.06 -26.60 -20.78
N LYS A 721 0.93 -25.73 -20.58
CA LYS A 721 2.29 -26.15 -20.26
C LYS A 721 2.36 -26.61 -18.81
N VAL A 722 3.18 -27.60 -18.51
CA VAL A 722 3.35 -28.13 -17.15
C VAL A 722 4.71 -27.72 -16.62
N MET A 723 4.75 -27.16 -15.41
CA MET A 723 5.97 -26.83 -14.68
C MET A 723 5.96 -27.46 -13.30
N VAL A 724 7.15 -27.67 -12.72
CA VAL A 724 7.31 -28.08 -11.32
C VAL A 724 7.96 -26.97 -10.51
N LYS A 725 7.47 -26.71 -9.29
CA LYS A 725 8.06 -25.73 -8.36
C LYS A 725 8.83 -26.43 -7.25
N VAL A 726 10.12 -26.13 -7.14
CA VAL A 726 11.08 -26.86 -6.30
C VAL A 726 11.54 -26.05 -5.09
N SER A 727 12.07 -26.76 -4.09
CA SER A 727 12.60 -26.17 -2.87
C SER A 727 13.94 -25.45 -3.14
N PRO A 728 14.24 -24.32 -2.47
CA PRO A 728 15.55 -23.70 -2.52
C PRO A 728 16.56 -24.35 -1.55
N ASP A 729 16.14 -25.39 -0.81
CA ASP A 729 16.89 -25.97 0.29
C ASP A 729 17.73 -27.18 -0.11
N GLU A 730 17.66 -27.62 -1.37
CA GLU A 730 18.53 -28.65 -1.95
C GLU A 730 19.97 -28.12 -2.00
N GLU A 731 20.92 -28.85 -1.42
CA GLU A 731 22.33 -28.45 -1.37
C GLU A 731 23.21 -29.33 -2.23
N GLU A 732 22.93 -30.63 -2.21
CA GLU A 732 23.73 -31.62 -2.92
C GLU A 732 23.42 -31.59 -4.42
N ASP A 733 24.46 -31.63 -5.23
CA ASP A 733 24.34 -31.64 -6.69
C ASP A 733 23.52 -32.84 -7.19
N ALA A 734 23.61 -33.98 -6.49
CA ALA A 734 22.84 -35.19 -6.78
C ALA A 734 21.32 -35.00 -6.62
N GLN A 735 20.87 -34.21 -5.64
CA GLN A 735 19.45 -33.91 -5.47
C GLN A 735 18.90 -33.09 -6.66
N ILE A 736 19.67 -32.09 -7.09
CA ILE A 736 19.31 -31.28 -8.26
C ILE A 736 19.32 -32.13 -9.53
N GLU A 737 20.30 -33.02 -9.69
CA GLU A 737 20.36 -33.97 -10.81
C GLU A 737 19.15 -34.88 -10.85
N GLY A 738 18.74 -35.44 -9.71
CA GLY A 738 17.54 -36.26 -9.62
C GLY A 738 16.27 -35.51 -10.04
N ILE A 739 16.13 -34.25 -9.63
CA ILE A 739 15.00 -33.40 -10.04
C ILE A 739 15.05 -33.11 -11.54
N VAL A 740 16.24 -32.76 -12.08
CA VAL A 740 16.42 -32.50 -13.52
C VAL A 740 16.09 -33.74 -14.34
N GLN A 741 16.54 -34.92 -13.92
CA GLN A 741 16.21 -36.20 -14.54
C GLN A 741 14.70 -36.44 -14.54
N ALA A 742 14.01 -36.19 -13.41
CA ALA A 742 12.57 -36.34 -13.32
C ALA A 742 11.82 -35.37 -14.24
N VAL A 743 12.27 -34.11 -14.33
CA VAL A 743 11.69 -33.08 -15.22
C VAL A 743 11.83 -33.49 -16.69
N CYS A 744 13.00 -33.96 -17.10
CA CYS A 744 13.22 -34.41 -18.48
C CYS A 744 12.40 -35.66 -18.80
N SER A 745 12.44 -36.67 -17.93
CA SER A 745 11.82 -37.98 -18.17
C SER A 745 10.28 -37.94 -18.15
N SER A 746 9.68 -37.01 -17.41
CA SER A 746 8.22 -36.90 -17.30
C SER A 746 7.58 -36.05 -18.40
N GLY A 747 8.38 -35.36 -19.22
CA GLY A 747 7.87 -34.47 -20.27
C GLY A 747 7.37 -33.11 -19.75
N VAL A 748 7.77 -32.71 -18.54
CA VAL A 748 7.49 -31.37 -18.00
C VAL A 748 8.19 -30.29 -18.83
N ASP A 749 7.53 -29.15 -19.07
CA ASP A 749 8.02 -28.08 -19.95
C ASP A 749 9.03 -27.15 -19.25
N GLY A 750 9.01 -27.06 -17.92
CA GLY A 750 9.93 -26.20 -17.18
C GLY A 750 9.92 -26.35 -15.66
N VAL A 751 10.79 -25.58 -15.00
CA VAL A 751 10.97 -25.59 -13.54
C VAL A 751 10.87 -24.18 -12.95
N ILE A 752 10.30 -24.07 -11.76
CA ILE A 752 10.25 -22.83 -10.98
C ILE A 752 11.19 -22.96 -9.77
N VAL A 753 12.24 -22.14 -9.76
CA VAL A 753 13.36 -22.16 -8.78
C VAL A 753 13.36 -20.87 -7.96
N GLY A 754 12.97 -20.83 -6.68
CA GLY A 754 12.36 -21.89 -5.89
C GLY A 754 11.27 -21.34 -4.95
N ASN A 755 10.84 -22.17 -4.01
CA ASN A 755 9.88 -21.80 -2.98
C ASN A 755 10.55 -21.07 -1.81
N THR A 756 9.87 -20.94 -0.68
CA THR A 756 10.42 -20.39 0.58
C THR A 756 11.46 -21.33 1.22
N THR A 757 12.41 -20.79 1.99
CA THR A 757 13.47 -21.58 2.66
C THR A 757 13.16 -21.86 4.14
N ASN A 758 13.50 -23.05 4.62
CA ASN A 758 13.49 -23.35 6.06
C ASN A 758 14.76 -22.87 6.78
N ARG A 759 15.79 -22.47 6.04
CA ARG A 759 17.05 -22.02 6.62
C ARG A 759 16.87 -20.68 7.31
N ARG A 760 17.60 -20.51 8.41
CA ARG A 760 17.67 -19.27 9.20
C ARG A 760 19.09 -18.74 9.35
N THR A 761 20.08 -19.50 8.90
CA THR A 761 21.47 -19.07 8.84
C THR A 761 21.66 -18.07 7.71
N GLY A 762 22.41 -16.99 7.96
CA GLY A 762 22.74 -15.98 6.94
C GLY A 762 21.59 -15.08 6.48
N ILE A 763 20.38 -15.19 7.05
CA ILE A 763 19.24 -14.34 6.64
C ILE A 763 19.24 -12.94 7.27
N VAL A 764 19.96 -12.77 8.38
CA VAL A 764 20.13 -11.49 9.07
C VAL A 764 21.49 -10.91 8.66
N PRO A 765 21.54 -9.80 7.90
CA PRO A 765 22.80 -9.16 7.54
C PRO A 765 23.56 -8.66 8.77
N GLN A 766 24.88 -8.63 8.68
CA GLN A 766 25.73 -8.11 9.76
C GLN A 766 25.36 -6.65 10.08
N GLY A 767 25.25 -6.33 11.37
CA GLY A 767 24.93 -4.99 11.87
C GLY A 767 23.43 -4.64 11.93
N VAL A 768 22.53 -5.47 11.40
CA VAL A 768 21.08 -5.25 11.52
C VAL A 768 20.59 -5.69 12.91
N LYS A 769 20.07 -4.74 13.70
CA LYS A 769 19.48 -5.02 15.01
C LYS A 769 17.98 -5.28 14.87
N LEU A 770 17.57 -6.51 15.13
CA LEU A 770 16.16 -6.90 15.14
C LEU A 770 15.51 -6.59 16.49
N THR A 771 14.26 -6.15 16.46
CA THR A 771 13.43 -6.05 17.66
C THR A 771 13.11 -7.43 18.25
N VAL A 772 12.74 -7.51 19.53
CA VAL A 772 12.34 -8.79 20.18
C VAL A 772 11.20 -9.47 19.41
N LYS A 773 10.24 -8.69 18.89
CA LYS A 773 9.14 -9.22 18.08
C LYS A 773 9.63 -9.83 16.76
N GLU A 774 10.58 -9.18 16.10
CA GLU A 774 11.17 -9.67 14.84
C GLU A 774 12.05 -10.91 15.04
N GLN A 775 12.79 -10.96 16.15
CA GLN A 775 13.56 -12.15 16.53
C GLN A 775 12.63 -13.34 16.77
N LYS A 776 11.55 -13.13 17.54
CA LYS A 776 10.52 -14.16 17.73
C LYS A 776 9.89 -14.59 16.40
N ALA A 777 9.54 -13.62 15.55
CA ALA A 777 8.98 -13.89 14.22
C ALA A 777 9.90 -14.73 13.33
N LEU A 778 11.23 -14.57 13.42
CA LEU A 778 12.19 -15.39 12.67
C LEU A 778 12.33 -16.81 13.23
N GLN A 779 12.11 -17.00 14.53
CA GLN A 779 12.13 -18.30 15.19
C GLN A 779 10.86 -19.11 14.94
N GLU A 780 9.80 -18.48 14.43
CA GLU A 780 8.56 -19.16 14.07
C GLU A 780 8.82 -20.25 13.00
N THR A 781 8.10 -21.37 13.14
CA THR A 781 8.07 -22.44 12.14
C THR A 781 7.45 -21.94 10.85
N GLY A 782 8.04 -22.35 9.71
CA GLY A 782 7.55 -22.08 8.37
C GLY A 782 8.67 -21.66 7.41
N GLY A 783 8.30 -21.38 6.17
CA GLY A 783 9.23 -20.91 5.16
C GLY A 783 9.50 -19.40 5.28
N TYR A 784 10.78 -19.02 5.22
CA TYR A 784 11.22 -17.64 5.04
C TYR A 784 11.12 -17.22 3.57
N SER A 785 10.70 -15.99 3.34
CA SER A 785 10.84 -15.27 2.07
C SER A 785 11.28 -13.84 2.31
N GLY A 786 12.11 -13.31 1.41
CA GLY A 786 12.63 -11.96 1.51
C GLY A 786 13.93 -11.78 0.73
N PRO A 787 14.49 -10.56 0.72
CA PRO A 787 15.69 -10.21 -0.02
C PRO A 787 16.89 -11.12 0.26
N ALA A 788 17.01 -11.65 1.48
CA ALA A 788 18.12 -12.51 1.87
C ALA A 788 18.19 -13.84 1.10
N MET A 789 17.11 -14.24 0.40
CA MET A 789 17.13 -15.43 -0.46
C MET A 789 17.77 -15.21 -1.83
N TYR A 790 17.99 -13.96 -2.24
CA TYR A 790 18.33 -13.62 -3.62
C TYR A 790 19.61 -14.31 -4.10
N SER A 791 20.70 -14.25 -3.31
CA SER A 791 22.00 -14.84 -3.69
C SER A 791 21.91 -16.35 -3.94
N ARG A 792 21.22 -17.07 -3.04
CA ARG A 792 20.99 -18.52 -3.18
C ARG A 792 20.08 -18.84 -4.37
N THR A 793 19.05 -18.02 -4.60
CA THR A 793 18.15 -18.20 -5.74
C THR A 793 18.91 -18.04 -7.06
N LEU A 794 19.79 -17.04 -7.14
CA LEU A 794 20.66 -16.80 -8.31
C LEU A 794 21.60 -17.98 -8.57
N ASP A 795 22.27 -18.49 -7.54
CA ASP A 795 23.15 -19.66 -7.64
C ASP A 795 22.39 -20.91 -8.13
N LEU A 796 21.24 -21.20 -7.50
CA LEU A 796 20.42 -22.35 -7.87
C LEU A 796 19.92 -22.26 -9.32
N VAL A 797 19.48 -21.07 -9.77
CA VAL A 797 19.06 -20.88 -11.17
C VAL A 797 20.20 -21.23 -12.13
N GLY A 798 21.42 -20.79 -11.85
CA GLY A 798 22.60 -21.14 -12.65
C GLY A 798 22.88 -22.65 -12.67
N ARG A 799 22.80 -23.32 -11.50
CA ARG A 799 22.99 -24.77 -11.39
C ARG A 799 21.91 -25.56 -12.15
N TYR A 800 20.63 -25.21 -11.98
CA TYR A 800 19.53 -25.81 -12.73
C TYR A 800 19.70 -25.61 -14.23
N ARG A 801 20.05 -24.38 -14.65
CA ARG A 801 20.29 -24.08 -16.06
C ARG A 801 21.38 -24.97 -16.64
N LYS A 802 22.54 -25.02 -15.99
CA LYS A 802 23.67 -25.85 -16.43
C LYS A 802 23.27 -27.33 -16.58
N LYS A 803 22.56 -27.88 -15.60
CA LYS A 803 22.18 -29.30 -15.59
C LYS A 803 21.07 -29.62 -16.62
N LEU A 804 20.07 -28.74 -16.77
CA LEU A 804 19.01 -28.91 -17.79
C LEU A 804 19.57 -28.86 -19.21
N ASP A 805 20.46 -27.90 -19.48
CA ASP A 805 21.09 -27.77 -20.80
C ASP A 805 22.00 -28.99 -21.08
N ALA A 806 22.76 -29.49 -20.08
CA ALA A 806 23.58 -30.69 -20.22
C ALA A 806 22.76 -31.96 -20.50
N GLN A 807 21.62 -32.14 -19.83
CA GLN A 807 20.73 -33.27 -20.07
C GLN A 807 20.13 -33.24 -21.48
N THR A 808 19.75 -32.06 -21.96
CA THR A 808 19.22 -31.87 -23.33
C THR A 808 20.25 -32.31 -24.37
N LEU A 809 21.53 -31.93 -24.19
CA LEU A 809 22.63 -32.36 -25.07
C LEU A 809 22.83 -33.88 -25.05
N GLN A 810 22.82 -34.50 -23.87
CA GLN A 810 22.96 -35.95 -23.74
C GLN A 810 21.83 -36.73 -24.40
N THR A 811 20.59 -36.21 -24.34
CA THR A 811 19.44 -36.86 -24.99
C THR A 811 19.56 -36.78 -26.51
N GLY A 812 19.96 -35.62 -27.04
CA GLY A 812 20.21 -35.42 -28.47
C GLY A 812 21.30 -36.36 -29.02
N SER A 813 22.43 -36.49 -28.31
CA SER A 813 23.51 -37.41 -28.73
C SER A 813 23.12 -38.91 -28.65
N ALA A 814 22.23 -39.28 -27.72
CA ALA A 814 21.72 -40.65 -27.64
C ALA A 814 20.72 -40.97 -28.76
N GLU A 815 19.89 -39.99 -29.15
CA GLU A 815 19.00 -40.10 -30.31
C GLU A 815 19.81 -40.17 -31.63
N GLU A 816 20.91 -39.43 -31.74
CA GLU A 816 21.86 -39.48 -32.86
C GLU A 816 22.49 -40.88 -33.02
N ALA A 817 22.92 -41.50 -31.92
CA ALA A 817 23.52 -42.84 -31.93
C ALA A 817 22.50 -43.97 -32.23
N ALA A 818 21.21 -43.72 -32.01
CA ALA A 818 20.13 -44.70 -32.23
C ALA A 818 19.50 -44.61 -33.62
N ALA A 819 19.84 -43.60 -34.41
CA ALA A 819 19.28 -43.41 -35.74
C ALA A 819 19.95 -44.33 -36.79
N ILE A 820 19.12 -45.03 -37.56
CA ILE A 820 19.57 -45.93 -38.64
C ILE A 820 19.74 -45.08 -39.92
N PRO A 821 20.89 -45.15 -40.64
CA PRO A 821 21.06 -44.45 -41.91
C PRO A 821 20.06 -44.92 -42.97
N ASP A 822 19.58 -44.00 -43.81
CA ASP A 822 18.75 -44.37 -44.97
C ASP A 822 19.58 -45.13 -46.03
N VAL A 823 18.88 -45.81 -46.95
CA VAL A 823 19.46 -46.74 -47.96
C VAL A 823 20.49 -46.07 -48.90
N ASP A 824 20.51 -44.73 -48.97
CA ASP A 824 21.46 -43.94 -49.75
C ASP A 824 22.64 -43.36 -48.93
N GLY A 825 22.72 -43.68 -47.63
CA GLY A 825 23.75 -43.15 -46.73
C GLY A 825 23.54 -41.69 -46.33
N SER A 826 22.41 -41.07 -46.68
CA SER A 826 22.06 -39.73 -46.19
C SER A 826 21.30 -39.80 -44.87
N LEU A 827 21.66 -38.94 -43.91
CA LEU A 827 20.87 -38.72 -42.70
C LEU A 827 19.67 -37.86 -43.10
N SER A 828 18.44 -38.39 -42.97
CA SER A 828 17.20 -37.66 -43.23
C SER A 828 17.21 -36.25 -42.62
N GLY A 829 16.74 -35.23 -43.34
CA GLY A 829 16.77 -33.82 -42.90
C GLY A 829 16.11 -33.56 -41.53
N LYS A 830 15.14 -34.40 -41.12
CA LYS A 830 14.54 -34.36 -39.77
C LYS A 830 15.53 -34.71 -38.66
N LEU A 831 16.42 -35.65 -38.93
CA LEU A 831 17.45 -36.06 -37.98
C LEU A 831 18.52 -34.97 -37.87
N HIS A 832 18.85 -34.28 -38.97
CA HIS A 832 19.79 -33.14 -38.93
C HIS A 832 19.24 -31.95 -38.11
N ASP A 833 17.93 -31.67 -38.16
CA ASP A 833 17.28 -30.64 -37.31
C ASP A 833 17.16 -31.08 -35.83
N LEU A 834 16.99 -32.38 -35.55
CA LEU A 834 17.10 -32.95 -34.20
C LEU A 834 18.55 -32.87 -33.67
N ILE A 835 19.55 -33.13 -34.52
CA ILE A 835 20.99 -33.11 -34.21
C ILE A 835 21.49 -31.70 -33.88
N GLU A 836 20.97 -30.66 -34.55
CA GLU A 836 21.29 -29.26 -34.21
C GLU A 836 20.57 -28.76 -32.94
N GLY A 837 19.78 -29.62 -32.26
CA GLY A 837 18.99 -29.24 -31.09
C GLY A 837 17.86 -28.26 -31.41
N LYS A 838 17.43 -28.16 -32.68
CA LYS A 838 16.33 -27.28 -33.10
C LYS A 838 14.95 -27.81 -32.68
N ASP A 839 14.80 -29.12 -32.50
CA ASP A 839 13.51 -29.77 -32.23
C ASP A 839 13.24 -30.14 -30.76
N THR A 840 14.24 -30.15 -29.86
CA THR A 840 14.00 -30.33 -28.42
C THR A 840 13.90 -28.96 -27.73
N PRO A 841 12.68 -28.48 -27.39
CA PRO A 841 12.52 -27.16 -26.83
C PRO A 841 13.22 -27.06 -25.47
N ARG A 842 14.14 -26.10 -25.36
CA ARG A 842 14.88 -25.79 -24.14
C ARG A 842 13.92 -25.62 -22.96
N LYS A 843 14.17 -26.32 -21.85
CA LYS A 843 13.34 -26.23 -20.64
C LYS A 843 13.36 -24.81 -20.06
N VAL A 844 12.17 -24.30 -19.75
CA VAL A 844 11.97 -22.94 -19.23
C VAL A 844 12.25 -22.90 -17.73
N ILE A 845 12.90 -21.83 -17.24
CA ILE A 845 13.10 -21.58 -15.81
C ILE A 845 12.39 -20.31 -15.40
N PHE A 846 11.54 -20.37 -14.37
CA PHE A 846 11.07 -19.18 -13.66
C PHE A 846 11.81 -19.06 -12.33
N ALA A 847 12.42 -17.90 -12.08
CA ALA A 847 13.14 -17.64 -10.85
C ALA A 847 12.26 -16.91 -9.82
N THR A 848 12.18 -17.42 -8.60
CA THR A 848 11.44 -16.81 -7.48
C THR A 848 12.27 -16.90 -6.22
N GLY A 849 12.48 -15.74 -5.57
CA GLY A 849 13.19 -15.66 -4.30
C GLY A 849 14.01 -14.38 -4.19
N GLY A 850 13.59 -13.47 -3.31
CA GLY A 850 14.37 -12.28 -2.93
C GLY A 850 14.57 -11.19 -3.99
N ILE A 851 13.93 -11.28 -5.15
CA ILE A 851 14.02 -10.27 -6.21
C ILE A 851 13.22 -9.01 -5.80
N THR A 852 13.88 -7.85 -5.79
CA THR A 852 13.31 -6.57 -5.32
C THR A 852 13.53 -5.38 -6.27
N ASN A 853 14.43 -5.51 -7.24
CA ASN A 853 14.82 -4.42 -8.15
C ASN A 853 15.22 -4.97 -9.54
N GLY A 854 15.39 -4.06 -10.50
CA GLY A 854 15.72 -4.39 -11.90
C GLY A 854 17.09 -5.01 -12.09
N GLU A 855 18.11 -4.59 -11.33
CA GLU A 855 19.45 -5.18 -11.39
C GLU A 855 19.43 -6.66 -11.00
N GLN A 856 18.71 -6.99 -9.92
CA GLN A 856 18.52 -8.37 -9.47
C GLN A 856 17.74 -9.21 -10.49
N ALA A 857 16.69 -8.63 -11.07
CA ALA A 857 15.94 -9.29 -12.13
C ALA A 857 16.82 -9.55 -13.37
N LEU A 858 17.62 -8.58 -13.80
CA LEU A 858 18.51 -8.74 -14.95
C LEU A 858 19.57 -9.81 -14.71
N LYS A 859 20.21 -9.80 -13.53
CA LYS A 859 21.20 -10.82 -13.15
C LYS A 859 20.62 -12.23 -13.15
N ILE A 860 19.40 -12.42 -12.65
CA ILE A 860 18.80 -13.76 -12.61
C ILE A 860 18.30 -14.23 -13.97
N LEU A 861 17.83 -13.31 -14.82
CA LEU A 861 17.52 -13.61 -16.22
C LEU A 861 18.79 -14.03 -16.97
N ASN A 862 19.89 -13.29 -16.80
CA ASN A 862 21.19 -13.61 -17.38
C ASN A 862 21.78 -14.93 -16.86
N ALA A 863 21.44 -15.35 -15.65
CA ALA A 863 21.82 -16.66 -15.11
C ALA A 863 21.06 -17.83 -15.76
N GLY A 864 20.06 -17.56 -16.62
CA GLY A 864 19.34 -18.57 -17.39
C GLY A 864 17.86 -18.76 -17.02
N ALA A 865 17.30 -17.85 -16.23
CA ALA A 865 15.85 -17.76 -16.05
C ALA A 865 15.19 -17.04 -17.23
N SER A 866 14.03 -17.52 -17.66
CA SER A 866 13.20 -16.85 -18.67
C SER A 866 12.31 -15.76 -18.04
N VAL A 867 11.98 -15.91 -16.76
CA VAL A 867 11.07 -15.02 -16.01
C VAL A 867 11.56 -14.84 -14.58
N ALA A 868 11.49 -13.61 -14.10
CA ALA A 868 11.75 -13.21 -12.71
C ALA A 868 10.43 -12.94 -11.97
N MET A 869 10.15 -13.72 -10.92
CA MET A 869 8.89 -13.71 -10.18
C MET A 869 9.05 -13.01 -8.83
N VAL A 870 8.09 -12.15 -8.48
CA VAL A 870 8.08 -11.39 -7.22
C VAL A 870 6.91 -11.74 -6.31
N TYR A 871 7.15 -11.69 -5.00
CA TYR A 871 6.11 -11.74 -3.95
C TYR A 871 6.46 -10.77 -2.83
N THR A 872 7.51 -11.07 -2.05
CA THR A 872 7.85 -10.29 -0.85
C THR A 872 8.26 -8.87 -1.22
N GLY A 873 8.98 -8.69 -2.34
CA GLY A 873 9.27 -7.37 -2.91
C GLY A 873 8.01 -6.57 -3.27
N LEU A 874 6.93 -7.22 -3.71
CA LEU A 874 5.64 -6.56 -3.93
C LEU A 874 4.96 -6.21 -2.60
N THR A 875 5.04 -7.10 -1.59
CA THR A 875 4.41 -6.87 -0.28
C THR A 875 5.04 -5.67 0.45
N TYR A 876 6.37 -5.51 0.38
CA TYR A 876 7.08 -4.41 1.03
C TYR A 876 7.23 -3.16 0.15
N GLY A 877 7.28 -3.33 -1.19
CA GLY A 877 7.43 -2.23 -2.14
C GLY A 877 6.11 -1.62 -2.63
N GLY A 878 5.00 -2.35 -2.51
CA GLY A 878 3.66 -1.91 -2.90
C GLY A 878 3.35 -2.09 -4.40
N PRO A 879 2.17 -1.64 -4.86
CA PRO A 879 1.67 -1.88 -6.22
C PRO A 879 2.59 -1.40 -7.36
N GLY A 880 3.49 -0.44 -7.09
CA GLY A 880 4.44 0.10 -8.06
C GLY A 880 5.69 -0.75 -8.31
N THR A 881 5.91 -1.83 -7.54
CA THR A 881 7.16 -2.62 -7.60
C THR A 881 7.46 -3.17 -9.00
N ILE A 882 6.47 -3.71 -9.70
CA ILE A 882 6.68 -4.33 -11.03
C ILE A 882 7.06 -3.27 -12.06
N THR A 883 6.31 -2.17 -12.13
CA THR A 883 6.64 -1.04 -13.00
C THR A 883 8.03 -0.48 -12.70
N LYS A 884 8.42 -0.40 -11.42
CA LYS A 884 9.77 0.02 -11.03
C LYS A 884 10.85 -0.93 -11.56
N ILE A 885 10.71 -2.25 -11.34
CA ILE A 885 11.66 -3.26 -11.82
C ILE A 885 11.83 -3.16 -13.35
N LYS A 886 10.72 -3.06 -14.10
CA LYS A 886 10.76 -2.95 -15.56
C LYS A 886 11.45 -1.68 -16.04
N ARG A 887 11.24 -0.56 -15.36
CA ARG A 887 11.95 0.70 -15.67
C ARG A 887 13.45 0.57 -15.42
N GLU A 888 13.84 -0.02 -14.30
CA GLU A 888 15.26 -0.22 -13.97
C GLU A 888 15.95 -1.17 -14.96
N ILE A 889 15.27 -2.23 -15.45
CA ILE A 889 15.80 -3.07 -16.53
C ILE A 889 15.95 -2.26 -17.80
N LYS A 890 14.91 -1.51 -18.20
CA LYS A 890 14.95 -0.65 -19.38
C LYS A 890 16.07 0.39 -19.32
N ASP A 891 16.30 1.01 -18.16
CA ASP A 891 17.31 2.05 -17.99
C ASP A 891 18.75 1.49 -17.98
N GLN A 892 18.91 0.16 -17.79
CA GLN A 892 20.19 -0.55 -17.80
C GLN A 892 20.52 -1.21 -19.15
N ALA A 893 19.52 -1.37 -20.03
CA ALA A 893 19.65 -1.91 -21.38
C ALA A 893 19.92 -0.80 -22.39
#